data_AF-A0A8K0MTQ9-F1
#
_entry.id   AF-A0A8K0MTQ9-F1
#
_cell.length_a   1.000
_cell.length_b   1.000
_cell.length_c   1.000
_cell.angle_alpha   90.00
_cell.angle_beta   90.00
_cell.angle_gamma   90.00
#
_symmetry.space_group_name_H-M   'P 1'
#
loop_
_entity.id
_entity.type
_entity.pdbx_description
1 polymer ?
#
loop_
_entity_poly.entity_id
_entity_poly.type
_entity_poly.pdbx_seq_one_letter_code
_entity_poly.pdbx_strand_id
1 'polypeptide(L)'
;MGTKSWTIPAPTYRPLDASWDTDDDAPGPRCGHSLTAVAATKSHGPRLILFGGATAIEGGASSAVPGIRLAGVTNSVHSYDVETRKWTRLHPVGEPPSPRAAHAAAAVGTMVVFQGGIGPAGHSTDDLYVLDLTNDKFKWHRVVVQGPGPGPRYGHAMDLVAQRYLVTVSGNDGKRVLSDAWALDTAQKPYRWQKLIPEGNRPSARMYATASARSDGMLLLCGGRDTSGMPQSDAYGLLMHTNGQWEWTLAPGVSPSPRYQHAAVFVGARLHVTGGALRGGRTIEGEGSIAVLDTATGVWLDRNGVVTSSRVHKSSNDHDPSLELLRRCRHAAASVGTQIYIYGGLKGDMLLDDFLVAENSPFQSEVTSSMYNSDRIPSATNHKVNQSLHSESPSFQQSLDSGPETASLSMDQKSIDKLIEASAAEAEAVSAAWRAAKEASAVSTEEGISDENESESQVNDKSPASEDSSDDTDPLEPDVRLHPRAVVVAKEAVGNLGGLVRQLSLDQFENESRRMHPSNGDQAHPTKKFLNRQKSPQGLHKKIISFLLRPRNWKPPANRSFFLDSYEVGELCYAAEQIFVQEPTVLQLKAPVKVFGDLHGQFGDLMRLFDEYGFPSTAGDITYIDYLFLGDYVDRGQHSLETITLLLALKIEYPENVHLIRGNHEAADINALFGFRLECIERMVGTRKANAYVSCF
;
A
#
# COMPACT_ATOMS: atom_id res chain seq x y z
N MET A 1 -26.44 -20.48 9.19
CA MET A 1 -25.69 -20.36 7.92
C MET A 1 -24.57 -19.35 8.17
N GLY A 2 -23.37 -19.54 7.59
CA GLY A 2 -22.25 -18.64 7.85
C GLY A 2 -22.33 -17.37 6.99
N THR A 3 -22.15 -16.21 7.61
CA THR A 3 -21.89 -14.95 6.89
C THR A 3 -20.52 -15.03 6.22
N LYS A 4 -20.44 -14.68 4.93
CA LYS A 4 -19.15 -14.51 4.25
C LYS A 4 -18.40 -13.31 4.85
N SER A 5 -17.08 -13.33 4.83
CA SER A 5 -16.30 -12.10 4.93
C SER A 5 -16.64 -11.20 3.73
N TRP A 6 -16.88 -9.91 3.99
CA TRP A 6 -17.18 -8.91 2.97
C TRP A 6 -15.92 -8.57 2.16
N THR A 7 -15.55 -9.45 1.24
CA THR A 7 -14.52 -9.19 0.24
C THR A 7 -15.12 -8.34 -0.86
N ILE A 8 -14.80 -7.05 -0.86
CA ILE A 8 -15.22 -6.11 -1.91
C ILE A 8 -14.66 -6.62 -3.25
N PRO A 9 -15.45 -6.76 -4.32
CA PRO A 9 -14.94 -7.23 -5.61
C PRO A 9 -13.98 -6.23 -6.26
N ALA A 10 -13.46 -6.57 -7.44
CA ALA A 10 -12.76 -5.61 -8.28
C ALA A 10 -13.73 -4.52 -8.82
N PRO A 11 -13.37 -3.22 -8.83
CA PRO A 11 -14.29 -2.14 -9.18
C PRO A 11 -14.53 -2.04 -10.70
N THR A 12 -15.73 -1.59 -11.07
CA THR A 12 -16.12 -1.33 -12.47
C THR A 12 -15.46 -0.05 -12.98
N TYR A 13 -14.87 -0.12 -14.17
CA TYR A 13 -14.32 1.04 -14.88
C TYR A 13 -15.34 1.61 -15.87
N ARG A 14 -15.32 2.93 -16.03
CA ARG A 14 -16.13 3.68 -17.00
C ARG A 14 -15.30 4.78 -17.65
N PRO A 15 -15.69 5.29 -18.84
CA PRO A 15 -15.11 6.51 -19.38
C PRO A 15 -15.21 7.70 -18.40
N LEU A 16 -14.24 8.58 -18.49
CA LEU A 16 -14.13 9.83 -17.75
C LEU A 16 -14.11 11.00 -18.73
N ASP A 17 -15.19 11.78 -18.75
CA ASP A 17 -15.24 13.03 -19.51
C ASP A 17 -14.18 14.00 -18.97
N ALA A 18 -13.32 14.47 -19.87
CA ALA A 18 -12.25 15.43 -19.59
C ALA A 18 -12.33 16.58 -20.60
N SER A 19 -11.98 17.78 -20.15
CA SER A 19 -12.00 19.00 -20.96
C SER A 19 -10.58 19.48 -21.28
N TRP A 20 -10.44 20.33 -22.29
CA TRP A 20 -9.20 21.01 -22.67
C TRP A 20 -9.51 22.28 -23.48
N ASP A 21 -8.57 23.24 -23.51
CA ASP A 21 -8.78 24.52 -24.22
C ASP A 21 -8.34 24.45 -25.69
N THR A 22 -7.19 23.83 -25.94
CA THR A 22 -6.60 23.70 -27.29
C THR A 22 -6.38 22.25 -27.69
N ASP A 23 -6.32 21.97 -28.98
CA ASP A 23 -6.10 20.59 -29.46
C ASP A 23 -4.68 20.06 -29.14
N ASP A 24 -3.77 20.93 -28.70
CA ASP A 24 -2.41 20.59 -28.24
C ASP A 24 -2.36 20.26 -26.72
N ASP A 25 -3.40 20.61 -25.96
CA ASP A 25 -3.57 20.24 -24.54
C ASP A 25 -4.01 18.78 -24.34
N ALA A 26 -4.65 18.19 -25.36
CA ALA A 26 -5.11 16.80 -25.34
C ALA A 26 -3.92 15.84 -25.53
N PRO A 27 -3.71 14.84 -24.65
CA PRO A 27 -2.57 13.92 -24.80
C PRO A 27 -2.61 13.07 -26.07
N GLY A 28 -3.81 12.78 -26.61
CA GLY A 28 -4.00 11.98 -27.83
C GLY A 28 -3.56 10.51 -27.70
N PRO A 29 -3.73 9.71 -28.77
CA PRO A 29 -3.56 8.26 -28.70
C PRO A 29 -2.11 7.85 -28.48
N ARG A 30 -1.85 7.10 -27.41
CA ARG A 30 -0.48 6.70 -27.04
C ARG A 30 -0.39 5.48 -26.13
N CYS A 31 0.69 4.70 -26.27
CA CYS A 31 1.02 3.60 -25.38
C CYS A 31 2.47 3.65 -24.88
N GLY A 32 2.76 2.96 -23.76
CA GLY A 32 4.08 2.94 -23.14
C GLY A 32 4.51 4.28 -22.52
N HIS A 33 3.55 5.15 -22.21
CA HIS A 33 3.76 6.39 -21.46
C HIS A 33 3.74 6.09 -19.94
N SER A 34 4.06 7.10 -19.11
CA SER A 34 3.77 7.07 -17.68
C SER A 34 2.61 8.00 -17.34
N LEU A 35 1.85 7.65 -16.31
CA LEU A 35 0.84 8.50 -15.67
C LEU A 35 1.15 8.46 -14.16
N THR A 36 1.47 9.60 -13.56
CA THR A 36 1.93 9.67 -12.16
C THR A 36 1.08 10.67 -11.39
N ALA A 37 0.48 10.23 -10.27
CA ALA A 37 -0.26 11.14 -9.39
C ALA A 37 0.70 12.03 -8.61
N VAL A 38 0.36 13.31 -8.47
CA VAL A 38 1.10 14.31 -7.70
C VAL A 38 0.14 15.02 -6.75
N ALA A 39 0.58 15.20 -5.51
CA ALA A 39 -0.21 15.83 -4.46
C ALA A 39 -0.59 17.29 -4.81
N ALA A 40 -1.65 17.78 -4.16
CA ALA A 40 -2.05 19.17 -4.25
C ALA A 40 -0.94 20.13 -3.78
N THR A 41 -0.98 21.34 -4.34
CA THR A 41 -0.06 22.44 -4.05
C THR A 41 -0.85 23.65 -3.57
N LYS A 42 -0.19 24.79 -3.28
CA LYS A 42 -0.90 26.02 -2.88
C LYS A 42 -1.72 26.67 -4.00
N SER A 43 -1.46 26.31 -5.26
CA SER A 43 -2.01 26.94 -6.47
C SER A 43 -2.77 25.97 -7.40
N HIS A 44 -2.60 24.67 -7.21
CA HIS A 44 -3.26 23.62 -8.01
C HIS A 44 -3.71 22.46 -7.11
N GLY A 45 -4.83 21.83 -7.44
CA GLY A 45 -5.33 20.62 -6.80
C GLY A 45 -4.44 19.39 -7.07
N PRO A 46 -4.89 18.17 -6.69
CA PRO A 46 -4.20 16.95 -7.03
C PRO A 46 -4.23 16.75 -8.56
N ARG A 47 -3.08 16.35 -9.12
CA ARG A 47 -2.87 16.29 -10.57
C ARG A 47 -2.34 14.93 -11.00
N LEU A 48 -2.68 14.52 -12.21
CA LEU A 48 -2.07 13.36 -12.87
C LEU A 48 -1.17 13.85 -13.99
N ILE A 49 0.10 13.47 -13.92
CA ILE A 49 1.15 13.90 -14.84
C ILE A 49 1.42 12.78 -15.82
N LEU A 50 1.04 13.02 -17.07
CA LEU A 50 1.30 12.14 -18.20
C LEU A 50 2.56 12.58 -18.91
N PHE A 51 3.47 11.64 -19.18
CA PHE A 51 4.71 11.91 -19.92
C PHE A 51 5.07 10.78 -20.90
N GLY A 52 5.52 11.19 -22.08
CA GLY A 52 6.13 10.31 -23.08
C GLY A 52 5.16 9.32 -23.73
N GLY A 53 5.69 8.15 -24.10
CA GLY A 53 4.99 7.12 -24.86
C GLY A 53 5.18 7.24 -26.38
N ALA A 54 4.68 6.24 -27.10
CA ALA A 54 4.62 6.19 -28.55
C ALA A 54 3.23 6.59 -29.06
N THR A 55 3.16 7.51 -30.03
CA THR A 55 1.92 8.03 -30.62
C THR A 55 1.65 7.49 -32.03
N ALA A 56 2.51 6.59 -32.55
CA ALA A 56 2.30 5.90 -33.81
C ALA A 56 2.83 4.45 -33.78
N ILE A 57 2.43 3.67 -34.79
CA ILE A 57 2.81 2.27 -34.99
C ILE A 57 3.33 2.10 -36.42
N GLU A 58 4.58 1.67 -36.56
CA GLU A 58 5.12 1.24 -37.85
C GLU A 58 4.76 -0.24 -38.05
N GLY A 59 3.83 -0.48 -38.99
CA GLY A 59 3.23 -1.81 -39.21
C GLY A 59 2.37 -1.92 -40.47
N GLY A 60 2.73 -1.21 -41.56
CA GLY A 60 1.99 -1.28 -42.82
C GLY A 60 2.14 -2.63 -43.54
N ALA A 61 1.10 -3.04 -44.28
CA ALA A 61 0.95 -4.36 -44.91
C ALA A 61 1.93 -4.69 -46.08
N SER A 62 3.07 -4.00 -46.16
CA SER A 62 4.12 -4.19 -47.17
C SER A 62 5.51 -4.46 -46.55
N SER A 63 5.65 -4.44 -45.22
CA SER A 63 6.91 -4.77 -44.54
C SER A 63 6.99 -6.27 -44.22
N ALA A 64 8.06 -6.93 -44.67
CA ALA A 64 8.26 -8.38 -44.50
C ALA A 64 8.72 -8.82 -43.10
N VAL A 65 8.60 -7.95 -42.08
CA VAL A 65 9.07 -8.22 -40.70
C VAL A 65 7.94 -7.94 -39.70
N PRO A 66 7.30 -8.97 -39.12
CA PRO A 66 6.21 -8.79 -38.15
C PRO A 66 6.72 -8.41 -36.75
N GLY A 67 6.80 -7.11 -36.49
CA GLY A 67 7.03 -6.55 -35.15
C GLY A 67 6.60 -5.08 -35.09
N ILE A 68 5.81 -4.70 -34.09
CA ILE A 68 5.36 -3.31 -33.92
C ILE A 68 6.56 -2.44 -33.53
N ARG A 69 7.07 -1.69 -34.50
CA ARG A 69 8.01 -0.60 -34.25
C ARG A 69 7.24 0.59 -33.69
N LEU A 70 7.71 1.12 -32.58
CA LEU A 70 7.12 2.29 -31.93
C LEU A 70 7.58 3.57 -32.65
N ALA A 71 6.85 3.93 -33.70
CA ALA A 71 7.04 5.20 -34.41
C ALA A 71 6.51 6.36 -33.56
N GLY A 72 7.08 7.56 -33.75
CA GLY A 72 6.59 8.78 -33.10
C GLY A 72 6.54 8.68 -31.57
N VAL A 73 7.66 8.35 -30.90
CA VAL A 73 7.75 8.59 -29.46
C VAL A 73 7.86 10.09 -29.16
N THR A 74 7.34 10.51 -28.01
CA THR A 74 7.28 11.92 -27.60
C THR A 74 7.95 12.14 -26.24
N ASN A 75 8.25 13.40 -25.90
CA ASN A 75 8.57 13.88 -24.55
C ASN A 75 7.59 14.97 -24.08
N SER A 76 6.41 15.06 -24.71
CA SER A 76 5.31 15.91 -24.27
C SER A 76 4.88 15.58 -22.84
N VAL A 77 4.62 16.62 -22.04
CA VAL A 77 4.09 16.55 -20.68
C VAL A 77 2.67 17.09 -20.67
N HIS A 78 1.72 16.34 -20.12
CA HIS A 78 0.35 16.81 -19.92
C HIS A 78 -0.02 16.65 -18.45
N SER A 79 -0.77 17.62 -17.92
CA SER A 79 -1.34 17.58 -16.57
C SER A 79 -2.85 17.45 -16.69
N TYR A 80 -3.44 16.45 -16.04
CA TYR A 80 -4.86 16.42 -15.74
C TYR A 80 -5.06 16.96 -14.33
N ASP A 81 -5.81 18.05 -14.19
CA ASP A 81 -6.30 18.52 -12.90
C ASP A 81 -7.59 17.77 -12.54
N VAL A 82 -7.60 17.10 -11.38
CA VAL A 82 -8.67 16.17 -10.97
C VAL A 82 -9.93 16.91 -10.53
N GLU A 83 -9.80 18.13 -9.98
CA GLU A 83 -10.91 18.93 -9.48
C GLU A 83 -11.65 19.61 -10.63
N THR A 84 -10.92 20.24 -11.54
CA THR A 84 -11.47 20.94 -12.72
C THR A 84 -11.73 20.00 -13.91
N ARG A 85 -11.29 18.74 -13.83
CA ARG A 85 -11.39 17.70 -14.87
C ARG A 85 -10.82 18.16 -16.22
N LYS A 86 -9.67 18.82 -16.18
CA LYS A 86 -9.08 19.50 -17.33
C LYS A 86 -7.68 18.99 -17.64
N TRP A 87 -7.45 18.62 -18.89
CA TRP A 87 -6.11 18.43 -19.45
C TRP A 87 -5.50 19.77 -19.85
N THR A 88 -4.21 19.93 -19.61
CA THR A 88 -3.41 21.08 -20.05
C THR A 88 -1.99 20.62 -20.35
N ARG A 89 -1.42 21.05 -21.47
CA ARG A 89 -0.05 20.70 -21.84
C ARG A 89 0.95 21.59 -21.13
N LEU A 90 1.86 20.97 -20.40
CA LEU A 90 2.89 21.68 -19.67
C LEU A 90 4.08 22.00 -20.58
N HIS A 91 4.63 23.19 -20.40
CA HIS A 91 5.83 23.67 -21.09
C HIS A 91 6.89 24.08 -20.03
N PRO A 92 7.52 23.11 -19.33
CA PRO A 92 8.43 23.39 -18.21
C PRO A 92 9.77 23.97 -18.71
N VAL A 93 10.39 24.83 -17.92
CA VAL A 93 11.66 25.48 -18.28
C VAL A 93 12.85 24.58 -17.98
N GLY A 94 13.74 24.41 -18.96
CA GLY A 94 14.95 23.57 -18.87
C GLY A 94 14.92 22.39 -19.84
N GLU A 95 16.03 21.67 -19.94
CA GLU A 95 16.18 20.57 -20.90
C GLU A 95 15.34 19.33 -20.49
N PRO A 96 14.34 18.93 -21.29
CA PRO A 96 13.55 17.75 -21.02
C PRO A 96 14.34 16.47 -21.30
N PRO A 97 13.97 15.32 -20.70
CA PRO A 97 14.38 14.02 -21.20
C PRO A 97 14.03 13.85 -22.69
N SER A 98 14.87 13.11 -23.43
CA SER A 98 14.63 12.76 -24.82
C SER A 98 13.30 12.01 -25.02
N PRO A 99 12.63 12.14 -26.19
CA PRO A 99 11.43 11.38 -26.53
C PRO A 99 11.59 9.88 -26.30
N ARG A 100 10.65 9.28 -25.56
CA ARG A 100 10.79 7.90 -25.06
C ARG A 100 9.47 7.23 -24.69
N ALA A 101 9.48 5.90 -24.69
CA ALA A 101 8.45 5.02 -24.14
C ALA A 101 9.08 3.94 -23.25
N ALA A 102 8.26 3.26 -22.44
CA ALA A 102 8.68 2.19 -21.52
C ALA A 102 9.82 2.59 -20.55
N HIS A 103 9.91 3.88 -20.23
CA HIS A 103 10.58 4.41 -19.04
C HIS A 103 9.76 4.11 -17.78
N ALA A 104 10.34 4.31 -16.61
CA ALA A 104 9.60 4.34 -15.35
C ALA A 104 9.51 5.77 -14.80
N ALA A 105 8.50 6.04 -13.97
CA ALA A 105 8.27 7.35 -13.36
C ALA A 105 7.69 7.20 -11.95
N ALA A 106 8.18 8.01 -11.00
CA ALA A 106 7.79 7.99 -9.59
C ALA A 106 7.53 9.39 -9.05
N ALA A 107 6.59 9.55 -8.11
CA ALA A 107 6.35 10.81 -7.42
C ALA A 107 7.32 10.97 -6.24
N VAL A 108 7.89 12.16 -6.09
CA VAL A 108 8.71 12.55 -4.92
C VAL A 108 8.18 13.88 -4.40
N GLY A 109 7.22 13.79 -3.48
CA GLY A 109 6.44 14.94 -3.00
C GLY A 109 5.66 15.58 -4.14
N THR A 110 5.99 16.84 -4.45
CA THR A 110 5.39 17.66 -5.52
C THR A 110 6.18 17.59 -6.85
N MET A 111 7.08 16.62 -7.00
CA MET A 111 7.93 16.44 -8.19
C MET A 111 7.72 15.04 -8.79
N VAL A 112 8.00 14.88 -10.08
CA VAL A 112 8.02 13.56 -10.75
C VAL A 112 9.42 13.25 -11.26
N VAL A 113 9.94 12.07 -10.92
CA VAL A 113 11.26 11.57 -11.35
C VAL A 113 11.06 10.52 -12.44
N PHE A 114 11.83 10.62 -13.53
CA PHE A 114 11.78 9.72 -14.69
C PHE A 114 13.13 9.04 -14.91
N GLN A 115 13.13 7.74 -15.23
CA GLN A 115 14.35 6.96 -15.52
C GLN A 115 14.22 6.08 -16.77
N GLY A 116 15.32 5.99 -17.55
CA GLY A 116 15.49 5.03 -18.63
C GLY A 116 14.44 5.13 -19.74
N GLY A 117 14.08 4.00 -20.34
CA GLY A 117 13.17 3.89 -21.49
C GLY A 117 13.88 3.72 -22.84
N ILE A 118 13.11 3.66 -23.92
CA ILE A 118 13.58 3.51 -25.30
C ILE A 118 13.01 4.63 -26.18
N GLY A 119 13.85 5.20 -27.05
CA GLY A 119 13.52 6.30 -27.96
C GLY A 119 14.12 6.13 -29.36
N PRO A 120 14.13 7.17 -30.22
CA PRO A 120 14.52 7.03 -31.63
C PRO A 120 16.03 6.72 -31.80
N ALA A 121 16.85 7.19 -30.85
CA ALA A 121 18.27 6.87 -30.76
C ALA A 121 18.56 5.53 -30.04
N GLY A 122 17.54 4.69 -29.84
CA GLY A 122 17.63 3.46 -29.07
C GLY A 122 17.49 3.69 -27.57
N HIS A 123 18.43 3.17 -26.79
CA HIS A 123 18.31 3.14 -25.32
C HIS A 123 18.49 4.52 -24.71
N SER A 124 17.54 4.95 -23.87
CA SER A 124 17.68 6.18 -23.09
C SER A 124 18.68 5.97 -21.96
N THR A 125 19.43 7.03 -21.60
CA THR A 125 20.32 7.02 -20.44
C THR A 125 19.58 6.73 -19.14
N ASP A 126 20.31 6.22 -18.15
CA ASP A 126 19.82 5.96 -16.78
C ASP A 126 19.83 7.18 -15.86
N ASP A 127 20.18 8.35 -16.44
CA ASP A 127 19.95 9.67 -15.87
C ASP A 127 18.55 9.79 -15.27
N LEU A 128 18.49 10.39 -14.08
CA LEU A 128 17.24 10.82 -13.47
C LEU A 128 16.90 12.24 -13.95
N TYR A 129 15.77 12.36 -14.63
CA TYR A 129 15.16 13.65 -14.95
C TYR A 129 14.02 13.93 -13.97
N VAL A 130 13.99 15.12 -13.40
CA VAL A 130 12.99 15.58 -12.43
C VAL A 130 12.19 16.72 -13.05
N LEU A 131 10.88 16.56 -13.06
CA LEU A 131 9.92 17.61 -13.34
C LEU A 131 9.49 18.21 -11.99
N ASP A 132 9.94 19.43 -11.70
CA ASP A 132 9.51 20.19 -10.52
C ASP A 132 8.16 20.87 -10.80
N LEU A 133 7.15 20.51 -10.01
CA LEU A 133 5.78 21.07 -10.05
C LEU A 133 5.39 21.77 -8.74
N THR A 134 6.38 22.05 -7.88
CA THR A 134 6.21 22.65 -6.54
C THR A 134 5.83 24.13 -6.59
N ASN A 135 6.13 24.80 -7.72
CA ASN A 135 5.83 26.20 -7.98
C ASN A 135 5.28 26.34 -9.40
N ASP A 136 4.40 27.31 -9.66
CA ASP A 136 3.70 27.54 -10.94
C ASP A 136 4.64 27.66 -12.17
N LYS A 137 5.90 28.03 -11.95
CA LYS A 137 6.97 27.98 -12.95
C LYS A 137 7.65 26.62 -12.94
N PHE A 138 6.98 25.63 -13.54
CA PHE A 138 7.46 24.25 -13.67
C PHE A 138 8.81 24.17 -14.39
N LYS A 139 9.65 23.21 -13.99
CA LYS A 139 11.03 23.09 -14.50
C LYS A 139 11.47 21.65 -14.72
N TRP A 140 12.42 21.48 -15.65
CA TRP A 140 13.21 20.28 -15.80
C TRP A 140 14.57 20.40 -15.11
N HIS A 141 14.95 19.36 -14.38
CA HIS A 141 16.25 19.22 -13.73
C HIS A 141 16.82 17.82 -13.99
N ARG A 142 18.10 17.72 -14.32
CA ARG A 142 18.83 16.44 -14.37
C ARG A 142 19.56 16.24 -13.05
N VAL A 143 19.36 15.11 -12.38
CA VAL A 143 20.03 14.82 -11.11
C VAL A 143 21.46 14.35 -11.37
N VAL A 144 22.43 15.00 -10.75
CA VAL A 144 23.80 14.48 -10.70
C VAL A 144 23.86 13.37 -9.64
N VAL A 145 23.99 12.12 -10.10
CA VAL A 145 24.18 10.94 -9.26
C VAL A 145 25.65 10.51 -9.34
N GLN A 146 26.23 10.06 -8.22
CA GLN A 146 27.60 9.59 -8.13
C GLN A 146 27.67 8.05 -8.07
N GLY A 147 28.74 7.49 -8.63
CA GLY A 147 28.99 6.04 -8.64
C GLY A 147 28.18 5.29 -9.70
N PRO A 148 28.22 3.94 -9.70
CA PRO A 148 27.48 3.12 -10.65
C PRO A 148 25.98 3.19 -10.37
N GLY A 149 25.19 3.44 -11.42
CA GLY A 149 23.73 3.36 -11.39
C GLY A 149 23.18 2.00 -11.85
N PRO A 150 21.84 1.86 -11.93
CA PRO A 150 21.19 0.70 -12.54
C PRO A 150 21.49 0.52 -14.04
N GLY A 151 22.03 1.54 -14.72
CA GLY A 151 22.39 1.45 -16.14
C GLY A 151 21.20 1.53 -17.10
N PRO A 152 21.41 1.92 -18.37
CA PRO A 152 20.35 2.13 -19.35
C PRO A 152 19.40 0.94 -19.49
N ARG A 153 18.11 1.13 -19.15
CA ARG A 153 17.11 0.05 -19.15
C ARG A 153 15.70 0.52 -19.51
N TYR A 154 14.89 -0.39 -20.06
CA TYR A 154 13.50 -0.16 -20.43
C TYR A 154 12.59 -1.30 -19.95
N GLY A 155 11.29 -1.03 -19.79
CA GLY A 155 10.34 -1.99 -19.24
C GLY A 155 10.66 -2.44 -17.81
N HIS A 156 11.33 -1.59 -17.04
CA HIS A 156 11.58 -1.74 -15.60
C HIS A 156 10.45 -1.07 -14.80
N ALA A 157 10.43 -1.28 -13.49
CA ALA A 157 9.56 -0.53 -12.58
C ALA A 157 10.40 0.33 -11.63
N MET A 158 9.85 1.48 -11.22
CA MET A 158 10.45 2.40 -10.26
C MET A 158 9.35 3.09 -9.47
N ASP A 159 9.47 3.17 -8.15
CA ASP A 159 8.56 3.95 -7.29
C ASP A 159 9.29 4.48 -6.04
N LEU A 160 8.65 5.39 -5.28
CA LEU A 160 9.18 5.92 -4.02
C LEU A 160 8.74 5.07 -2.82
N VAL A 161 9.71 4.41 -2.20
CA VAL A 161 9.51 3.49 -1.08
C VAL A 161 9.84 4.18 0.25
N ALA A 162 9.00 3.95 1.26
CA ALA A 162 9.09 4.54 2.61
C ALA A 162 9.28 6.08 2.58
N GLN A 163 8.67 6.75 1.60
CA GLN A 163 8.77 8.20 1.34
C GLN A 163 10.21 8.75 1.14
N ARG A 164 11.21 7.88 0.98
CA ARG A 164 12.64 8.25 1.01
C ARG A 164 13.47 7.60 -0.09
N TYR A 165 13.25 6.32 -0.37
CA TYR A 165 14.10 5.56 -1.29
C TYR A 165 13.43 5.44 -2.65
N LEU A 166 14.02 6.06 -3.67
CA LEU A 166 13.63 5.80 -5.06
C LEU A 166 14.16 4.41 -5.43
N VAL A 167 13.27 3.43 -5.61
CA VAL A 167 13.67 2.02 -5.82
C VAL A 167 13.36 1.59 -7.25
N THR A 168 14.39 1.22 -7.99
CA THR A 168 14.32 0.70 -9.37
C THR A 168 14.55 -0.80 -9.40
N VAL A 169 13.65 -1.55 -10.06
CA VAL A 169 13.69 -3.02 -10.14
C VAL A 169 13.47 -3.56 -11.55
N SER A 170 14.20 -4.63 -11.88
CA SER A 170 14.01 -5.45 -13.09
C SER A 170 14.16 -4.66 -14.42
N GLY A 171 13.61 -5.18 -15.53
CA GLY A 171 13.65 -4.58 -16.86
C GLY A 171 14.59 -5.29 -17.84
N ASN A 172 15.01 -4.59 -18.88
CA ASN A 172 15.96 -5.09 -19.89
C ASN A 172 16.96 -3.99 -20.27
N ASP A 173 18.26 -4.33 -20.31
CA ASP A 173 19.36 -3.41 -20.66
C ASP A 173 19.69 -3.35 -22.16
N GLY A 174 19.00 -4.17 -22.98
CA GLY A 174 19.23 -4.33 -24.42
C GLY A 174 20.04 -5.57 -24.79
N LYS A 175 20.61 -6.25 -23.79
CA LYS A 175 21.36 -7.51 -23.93
C LYS A 175 20.73 -8.63 -23.13
N ARG A 176 20.13 -8.32 -21.98
CA ARG A 176 19.56 -9.27 -21.02
C ARG A 176 18.39 -8.65 -20.25
N VAL A 177 17.45 -9.52 -19.90
CA VAL A 177 16.42 -9.23 -18.91
C VAL A 177 17.02 -9.32 -17.49
N LEU A 178 16.51 -8.52 -16.56
CA LEU A 178 17.13 -8.23 -15.26
C LEU A 178 16.23 -8.64 -14.08
N SER A 179 16.87 -9.00 -12.96
CA SER A 179 16.28 -9.30 -11.65
C SER A 179 16.90 -8.48 -10.52
N ASP A 180 17.69 -7.46 -10.84
CA ASP A 180 18.34 -6.61 -9.85
C ASP A 180 17.38 -5.56 -9.29
N ALA A 181 17.73 -5.08 -8.10
CA ALA A 181 17.05 -4.01 -7.38
C ALA A 181 18.09 -2.98 -6.93
N TRP A 182 17.75 -1.70 -7.04
CA TRP A 182 18.60 -0.57 -6.68
C TRP A 182 17.78 0.46 -5.92
N ALA A 183 18.37 1.08 -4.89
CA ALA A 183 17.75 2.18 -4.16
C ALA A 183 18.62 3.44 -4.25
N LEU A 184 17.98 4.61 -4.31
CA LEU A 184 18.63 5.91 -4.15
C LEU A 184 17.92 6.67 -3.03
N ASP A 185 18.68 7.05 -2.00
CA ASP A 185 18.16 7.86 -0.90
C ASP A 185 17.94 9.30 -1.37
N THR A 186 16.68 9.73 -1.46
CA THR A 186 16.32 11.07 -1.91
C THR A 186 16.58 12.15 -0.86
N ALA A 187 16.80 11.77 0.40
CA ALA A 187 17.14 12.68 1.49
C ALA A 187 18.66 12.91 1.64
N GLN A 188 19.50 11.95 1.22
CA GLN A 188 20.95 12.02 1.40
C GLN A 188 21.69 12.56 0.16
N LYS A 189 22.52 13.60 0.36
CA LYS A 189 23.46 14.11 -0.65
C LYS A 189 24.90 13.76 -0.26
N PRO A 190 25.81 13.49 -1.21
CA PRO A 190 25.58 13.41 -2.66
C PRO A 190 24.71 12.19 -3.03
N TYR A 191 23.81 12.37 -4.00
CA TYR A 191 22.94 11.29 -4.46
C TYR A 191 23.75 10.14 -5.04
N ARG A 192 23.45 8.92 -4.61
CA ARG A 192 24.15 7.69 -4.99
C ARG A 192 23.14 6.55 -5.12
N TRP A 193 23.33 5.71 -6.13
CA TRP A 193 22.61 4.45 -6.24
C TRP A 193 23.31 3.39 -5.40
N GLN A 194 22.55 2.71 -4.54
CA GLN A 194 22.98 1.50 -3.83
C GLN A 194 22.35 0.29 -4.52
N LYS A 195 23.17 -0.66 -4.98
CA LYS A 195 22.67 -1.95 -5.44
C LYS A 195 22.19 -2.75 -4.24
N LEU A 196 20.92 -3.12 -4.23
CA LEU A 196 20.35 -3.93 -3.16
C LEU A 196 20.75 -5.39 -3.35
N ILE A 197 20.90 -6.10 -2.23
CA ILE A 197 21.05 -7.55 -2.18
C ILE A 197 19.97 -8.08 -1.21
N PRO A 198 18.67 -7.98 -1.55
CA PRO A 198 17.62 -8.28 -0.58
C PRO A 198 17.59 -9.76 -0.21
N GLU A 199 17.21 -10.09 1.00
CA GLU A 199 17.00 -11.48 1.44
C GLU A 199 15.68 -12.05 0.91
N GLY A 200 15.36 -13.30 1.26
CA GLY A 200 14.08 -13.93 0.92
C GLY A 200 13.92 -14.38 -0.54
N ASN A 201 12.65 -14.39 -0.97
CA ASN A 201 12.16 -14.99 -2.21
C ASN A 201 12.33 -14.04 -3.40
N ARG A 202 13.56 -13.91 -3.91
CA ARG A 202 13.89 -13.00 -5.02
C ARG A 202 13.10 -13.31 -6.31
N PRO A 203 12.51 -12.31 -6.99
CA PRO A 203 11.82 -12.50 -8.27
C PRO A 203 12.79 -12.94 -9.38
N SER A 204 12.29 -13.79 -10.29
CA SER A 204 13.01 -14.16 -11.52
C SER A 204 13.20 -12.95 -12.45
N ALA A 205 14.20 -13.00 -13.33
CA ALA A 205 14.51 -11.90 -14.25
C ALA A 205 13.34 -11.63 -15.21
N ARG A 206 12.84 -10.39 -15.19
CA ARG A 206 11.60 -10.00 -15.87
C ARG A 206 11.64 -8.59 -16.45
N MET A 207 10.88 -8.37 -17.52
CA MET A 207 10.59 -7.05 -18.09
C MET A 207 9.09 -6.86 -18.29
N TYR A 208 8.63 -5.61 -18.34
CA TYR A 208 7.22 -5.22 -18.40
C TYR A 208 6.36 -5.83 -17.28
N ALA A 209 6.98 -6.11 -16.13
CA ALA A 209 6.30 -6.17 -14.85
C ALA A 209 5.84 -4.75 -14.46
N THR A 210 4.97 -4.65 -13.46
CA THR A 210 4.64 -3.36 -12.84
C THR A 210 4.96 -3.41 -11.36
N ALA A 211 5.29 -2.26 -10.77
CA ALA A 211 5.34 -2.13 -9.32
C ALA A 211 4.65 -0.84 -8.89
N SER A 212 4.11 -0.85 -7.67
CA SER A 212 3.59 0.34 -6.99
C SER A 212 3.96 0.24 -5.52
N ALA A 213 4.29 1.36 -4.89
CA ALA A 213 4.55 1.47 -3.47
C ALA A 213 3.26 1.78 -2.69
N ARG A 214 3.09 1.13 -1.54
CA ARG A 214 2.07 1.46 -0.54
C ARG A 214 2.64 2.45 0.48
N SER A 215 1.77 3.21 1.12
CA SER A 215 2.11 4.30 2.05
C SER A 215 2.97 3.89 3.26
N ASP A 216 2.97 2.61 3.63
CA ASP A 216 3.78 2.02 4.70
C ASP A 216 5.21 1.65 4.27
N GLY A 217 5.55 1.77 2.98
CA GLY A 217 6.88 1.47 2.45
C GLY A 217 7.07 0.04 1.94
N MET A 218 5.99 -0.70 1.65
CA MET A 218 6.08 -1.90 0.82
C MET A 218 5.98 -1.56 -0.67
N LEU A 219 6.97 -1.96 -1.48
CA LEU A 219 6.89 -1.96 -2.94
C LEU A 219 6.37 -3.32 -3.42
N LEU A 220 5.29 -3.37 -4.20
CA LEU A 220 4.76 -4.66 -4.70
C LEU A 220 4.95 -4.80 -6.22
N LEU A 221 5.84 -5.71 -6.63
CA LEU A 221 6.17 -6.05 -8.01
C LEU A 221 5.28 -7.21 -8.51
N CYS A 222 4.55 -7.02 -9.62
CA CYS A 222 3.59 -7.98 -10.16
C CYS A 222 3.90 -8.39 -11.61
N GLY A 223 3.84 -9.71 -11.88
CA GLY A 223 3.90 -10.29 -13.21
C GLY A 223 5.14 -9.92 -14.01
N GLY A 224 4.95 -9.60 -15.29
CA GLY A 224 6.02 -9.36 -16.27
C GLY A 224 6.27 -10.57 -17.17
N ARG A 225 7.31 -10.50 -18.01
CA ARG A 225 7.74 -11.61 -18.86
C ARG A 225 9.25 -11.86 -18.74
N ASP A 226 9.65 -13.11 -18.89
CA ASP A 226 11.07 -13.51 -18.93
C ASP A 226 11.70 -13.35 -20.34
N THR A 227 12.94 -13.82 -20.50
CA THR A 227 13.68 -13.84 -21.77
C THR A 227 13.03 -14.68 -22.87
N SER A 228 12.22 -15.68 -22.52
CA SER A 228 11.48 -16.54 -23.47
C SER A 228 10.12 -15.96 -23.88
N GLY A 229 9.79 -14.77 -23.37
CA GLY A 229 8.51 -14.11 -23.56
C GLY A 229 7.36 -14.79 -22.79
N MET A 230 7.65 -15.65 -21.83
CA MET A 230 6.63 -16.27 -20.98
C MET A 230 6.12 -15.26 -19.94
N PRO A 231 4.79 -14.96 -19.92
CA PRO A 231 4.20 -14.13 -18.88
C PRO A 231 4.26 -14.82 -17.52
N GLN A 232 4.44 -14.05 -16.45
CA GLN A 232 4.49 -14.54 -15.08
C GLN A 232 3.20 -14.17 -14.32
N SER A 233 2.76 -15.01 -13.38
CA SER A 233 1.58 -14.83 -12.50
C SER A 233 1.93 -14.62 -11.03
N ASP A 234 3.21 -14.54 -10.72
CA ASP A 234 3.72 -14.27 -9.38
C ASP A 234 3.71 -12.76 -9.08
N ALA A 235 3.76 -12.44 -7.79
CA ALA A 235 3.93 -11.09 -7.30
C ALA A 235 4.73 -11.14 -6.00
N TYR A 236 5.49 -10.07 -5.71
CA TYR A 236 6.41 -10.03 -4.58
C TYR A 236 6.37 -8.66 -3.92
N GLY A 237 6.36 -8.64 -2.58
CA GLY A 237 6.64 -7.45 -1.80
C GLY A 237 8.15 -7.29 -1.57
N LEU A 238 8.69 -6.10 -1.83
CA LEU A 238 10.00 -5.66 -1.37
C LEU A 238 9.78 -4.64 -0.25
N LEU A 239 10.35 -4.92 0.91
CA LEU A 239 10.25 -4.09 2.11
C LEU A 239 11.64 -3.88 2.73
N MET A 240 11.79 -2.80 3.50
CA MET A 240 12.99 -2.51 4.27
C MET A 240 12.69 -2.68 5.76
N HIS A 241 13.44 -3.57 6.42
CA HIS A 241 13.38 -3.80 7.86
C HIS A 241 13.98 -2.63 8.66
N THR A 242 13.65 -2.55 9.95
CA THR A 242 14.14 -1.49 10.86
C THR A 242 15.67 -1.48 11.05
N ASN A 243 16.34 -2.60 10.75
CA ASN A 243 17.79 -2.72 10.73
C ASN A 243 18.45 -2.25 9.40
N GLY A 244 17.66 -1.77 8.44
CA GLY A 244 18.12 -1.32 7.12
C GLY A 244 18.33 -2.44 6.08
N GLN A 245 18.09 -3.71 6.43
CA GLN A 245 18.09 -4.80 5.45
C GLN A 245 16.82 -4.74 4.59
N TRP A 246 16.94 -5.20 3.35
CA TRP A 246 15.81 -5.34 2.43
C TRP A 246 15.45 -6.81 2.26
N GLU A 247 14.17 -7.13 2.12
CA GLU A 247 13.68 -8.50 1.90
C GLU A 247 12.67 -8.55 0.75
N TRP A 248 12.75 -9.58 -0.09
CA TRP A 248 11.68 -9.98 -1.00
C TRP A 248 10.82 -11.07 -0.37
N THR A 249 9.52 -10.82 -0.21
CA THR A 249 8.53 -11.81 0.23
C THR A 249 7.58 -12.14 -0.92
N LEU A 250 7.31 -13.42 -1.19
CA LEU A 250 6.32 -13.83 -2.19
C LEU A 250 4.91 -13.43 -1.70
N ALA A 251 4.14 -12.74 -2.55
CA ALA A 251 2.79 -12.32 -2.20
C ALA A 251 1.85 -13.54 -2.11
N PRO A 252 0.92 -13.56 -1.14
CA PRO A 252 0.03 -14.70 -0.92
C PRO A 252 -1.05 -14.85 -2.01
N GLY A 253 -1.62 -16.06 -2.08
CA GLY A 253 -2.69 -16.42 -3.01
C GLY A 253 -2.21 -16.74 -4.43
N VAL A 254 -3.16 -16.81 -5.38
CA VAL A 254 -2.90 -17.11 -6.79
C VAL A 254 -3.47 -15.99 -7.65
N SER A 255 -2.61 -15.30 -8.41
CA SER A 255 -3.05 -14.29 -9.38
C SER A 255 -3.95 -14.92 -10.45
N PRO A 256 -5.06 -14.30 -10.87
CA PRO A 256 -6.03 -14.92 -11.78
C PRO A 256 -5.49 -15.21 -13.19
N SER A 257 -4.43 -14.51 -13.64
CA SER A 257 -3.74 -14.87 -14.90
C SER A 257 -2.31 -14.31 -15.02
N PRO A 258 -1.37 -15.06 -15.63
CA PRO A 258 -0.01 -14.61 -15.90
C PRO A 258 0.03 -13.53 -16.99
N ARG A 259 0.73 -12.42 -16.75
CA ARG A 259 0.59 -11.19 -17.56
C ARG A 259 1.81 -10.26 -17.55
N TYR A 260 2.01 -9.53 -18.64
CA TYR A 260 2.98 -8.42 -18.76
C TYR A 260 2.33 -7.22 -19.49
N GLN A 261 2.95 -6.03 -19.45
CA GLN A 261 2.39 -4.80 -20.05
C GLN A 261 0.96 -4.46 -19.54
N HIS A 262 0.64 -4.89 -18.33
CA HIS A 262 -0.50 -4.40 -17.55
C HIS A 262 -0.15 -3.06 -16.89
N ALA A 263 -1.11 -2.45 -16.19
CA ALA A 263 -0.83 -1.43 -15.18
C ALA A 263 -1.17 -1.99 -13.78
N ALA A 264 -0.52 -1.47 -12.74
CA ALA A 264 -0.89 -1.75 -11.35
C ALA A 264 -0.72 -0.50 -10.49
N VAL A 265 -1.61 -0.30 -9.51
CA VAL A 265 -1.56 0.84 -8.59
C VAL A 265 -2.25 0.52 -7.26
N PHE A 266 -1.72 1.03 -6.15
CA PHE A 266 -2.35 0.91 -4.83
C PHE A 266 -3.50 1.90 -4.60
N VAL A 267 -4.53 1.43 -3.89
CA VAL A 267 -5.52 2.25 -3.17
C VAL A 267 -5.71 1.64 -1.78
N GLY A 268 -5.13 2.27 -0.76
CA GLY A 268 -5.01 1.66 0.57
C GLY A 268 -4.26 0.32 0.51
N ALA A 269 -4.76 -0.70 1.21
CA ALA A 269 -4.22 -2.06 1.14
C ALA A 269 -4.53 -2.84 -0.16
N ARG A 270 -5.23 -2.26 -1.15
CA ARG A 270 -5.61 -2.96 -2.39
C ARG A 270 -4.70 -2.58 -3.55
N LEU A 271 -3.96 -3.54 -4.12
CA LEU A 271 -3.25 -3.36 -5.39
C LEU A 271 -4.19 -3.73 -6.54
N HIS A 272 -4.61 -2.73 -7.31
CA HIS A 272 -5.46 -2.93 -8.49
C HIS A 272 -4.59 -3.14 -9.72
N VAL A 273 -4.80 -4.26 -10.43
CA VAL A 273 -4.04 -4.70 -11.61
C VAL A 273 -4.99 -4.77 -12.81
N THR A 274 -4.67 -4.08 -13.92
CA THR A 274 -5.58 -3.95 -15.07
C THR A 274 -4.92 -4.23 -16.41
N GLY A 275 -5.68 -4.83 -17.31
CA GLY A 275 -5.27 -5.21 -18.66
C GLY A 275 -4.03 -6.11 -18.68
N GLY A 276 -3.22 -5.91 -19.72
CA GLY A 276 -1.99 -6.64 -19.99
C GLY A 276 -2.11 -7.61 -21.16
N ALA A 277 -1.00 -8.28 -21.45
CA ALA A 277 -0.85 -9.23 -22.54
C ALA A 277 -0.43 -10.62 -22.05
N LEU A 278 -0.89 -11.63 -22.79
CA LEU A 278 -0.50 -13.04 -22.70
C LEU A 278 0.66 -13.35 -23.66
N ARG A 279 1.11 -14.62 -23.65
CA ARG A 279 2.14 -15.11 -24.59
C ARG A 279 1.70 -14.85 -26.04
N GLY A 280 2.62 -14.33 -26.85
CA GLY A 280 2.33 -13.93 -28.24
C GLY A 280 1.63 -12.58 -28.39
N GLY A 281 1.67 -11.69 -27.38
CA GLY A 281 1.22 -10.30 -27.49
C GLY A 281 -0.29 -10.06 -27.35
N ARG A 282 -1.11 -11.13 -27.37
CA ARG A 282 -2.58 -11.04 -27.25
C ARG A 282 -3.00 -10.36 -25.95
N THR A 283 -3.86 -9.35 -26.02
CA THR A 283 -4.48 -8.68 -24.86
C THR A 283 -5.27 -9.66 -24.00
N ILE A 284 -5.36 -9.40 -22.71
CA ILE A 284 -6.22 -10.16 -21.78
C ILE A 284 -7.66 -9.66 -21.90
N GLU A 285 -8.62 -10.59 -21.84
CA GLU A 285 -10.02 -10.36 -22.19
C GLU A 285 -10.98 -10.84 -21.09
N GLY A 286 -12.19 -10.25 -21.02
CA GLY A 286 -13.21 -10.61 -20.03
C GLY A 286 -12.74 -10.43 -18.58
N GLU A 287 -13.20 -11.29 -17.67
CA GLU A 287 -12.87 -11.25 -16.24
C GLU A 287 -11.37 -11.17 -15.94
N GLY A 288 -10.53 -11.82 -16.75
CA GLY A 288 -9.08 -11.77 -16.57
C GLY A 288 -8.48 -10.37 -16.74
N SER A 289 -9.17 -9.44 -17.41
CA SER A 289 -8.68 -8.08 -17.64
C SER A 289 -8.55 -7.25 -16.36
N ILE A 290 -9.12 -7.70 -15.24
CA ILE A 290 -8.99 -7.04 -13.94
C ILE A 290 -8.60 -8.06 -12.85
N ALA A 291 -7.76 -7.63 -11.92
CA ALA A 291 -7.42 -8.36 -10.72
C ALA A 291 -7.15 -7.36 -9.58
N VAL A 292 -7.44 -7.74 -8.34
CA VAL A 292 -7.07 -6.94 -7.17
C VAL A 292 -6.46 -7.84 -6.12
N LEU A 293 -5.23 -7.56 -5.70
CA LEU A 293 -4.64 -8.18 -4.52
C LEU A 293 -4.98 -7.33 -3.30
N ASP A 294 -5.83 -7.85 -2.42
CA ASP A 294 -6.00 -7.30 -1.09
C ASP A 294 -4.85 -7.79 -0.21
N THR A 295 -3.95 -6.87 0.14
CA THR A 295 -2.74 -7.16 0.94
C THR A 295 -3.01 -7.19 2.45
N ALA A 296 -4.20 -6.79 2.91
CA ALA A 296 -4.60 -6.93 4.32
C ALA A 296 -5.21 -8.31 4.61
N THR A 297 -5.95 -8.88 3.64
CA THR A 297 -6.51 -10.24 3.76
C THR A 297 -5.69 -11.33 3.05
N GLY A 298 -4.72 -10.95 2.21
CA GLY A 298 -3.79 -11.86 1.54
C GLY A 298 -4.41 -12.67 0.39
N VAL A 299 -5.45 -12.14 -0.26
CA VAL A 299 -6.15 -12.83 -1.36
C VAL A 299 -6.30 -11.99 -2.61
N TRP A 300 -6.25 -12.68 -3.75
CA TRP A 300 -6.59 -12.14 -5.05
C TRP A 300 -8.10 -12.16 -5.29
N LEU A 301 -8.59 -11.12 -5.94
CA LEU A 301 -10.01 -10.83 -6.17
C LEU A 301 -10.23 -10.51 -7.66
N ASP A 302 -11.29 -11.06 -8.25
CA ASP A 302 -11.87 -10.63 -9.52
C ASP A 302 -13.23 -9.95 -9.29
N ARG A 303 -14.09 -9.76 -10.31
CA ARG A 303 -15.42 -9.15 -10.10
C ARG A 303 -16.43 -10.08 -9.42
N ASN A 304 -16.13 -11.39 -9.37
CA ASN A 304 -16.91 -12.42 -8.67
C ASN A 304 -16.44 -12.64 -7.22
N GLY A 305 -15.40 -11.92 -6.76
CA GLY A 305 -14.79 -12.08 -5.44
C GLY A 305 -13.51 -12.90 -5.46
N VAL A 306 -13.30 -13.75 -4.46
CA VAL A 306 -12.02 -14.46 -4.23
C VAL A 306 -11.65 -15.43 -5.35
N VAL A 307 -10.46 -15.21 -5.93
CA VAL A 307 -9.84 -16.08 -6.93
C VAL A 307 -9.26 -17.31 -6.24
N THR A 308 -9.91 -18.46 -6.42
CA THR A 308 -9.47 -19.75 -5.86
C THR A 308 -8.64 -20.59 -6.84
N SER A 309 -8.57 -20.21 -8.12
CA SER A 309 -7.72 -20.82 -9.14
C SER A 309 -7.49 -19.87 -10.33
N SER A 310 -6.36 -20.04 -11.03
CA SER A 310 -6.08 -19.34 -12.29
C SER A 310 -7.05 -19.81 -13.37
N ARG A 311 -8.05 -18.99 -13.69
CA ARG A 311 -9.11 -19.32 -14.67
C ARG A 311 -8.58 -19.23 -16.10
N VAL A 312 -8.20 -20.37 -16.68
CA VAL A 312 -8.00 -20.48 -18.14
C VAL A 312 -9.37 -20.34 -18.81
N HIS A 313 -9.50 -19.36 -19.70
CA HIS A 313 -10.76 -18.85 -20.26
C HIS A 313 -11.83 -19.92 -20.57
N LYS A 314 -12.98 -19.80 -19.89
CA LYS A 314 -14.29 -20.11 -20.48
C LYS A 314 -15.08 -18.81 -20.52
N SER A 315 -15.58 -18.45 -21.71
CA SER A 315 -16.50 -17.34 -21.90
C SER A 315 -17.85 -17.67 -21.26
N SER A 316 -18.30 -16.84 -20.32
CA SER A 316 -19.73 -16.60 -20.12
C SER A 316 -20.29 -15.94 -21.39
N ASN A 317 -21.55 -16.23 -21.75
CA ASN A 317 -22.18 -15.61 -22.91
C ASN A 317 -22.64 -14.15 -22.64
N ASP A 318 -22.58 -13.70 -21.37
CA ASP A 318 -22.83 -12.30 -21.02
C ASP A 318 -21.64 -11.42 -21.42
N HIS A 319 -21.88 -10.53 -22.37
CA HIS A 319 -20.92 -9.52 -22.80
C HIS A 319 -21.05 -8.27 -21.91
N ASP A 320 -20.14 -8.12 -20.93
CA ASP A 320 -20.04 -6.91 -20.11
C ASP A 320 -19.11 -5.88 -20.79
N PRO A 321 -19.63 -4.72 -21.25
CA PRO A 321 -18.83 -3.72 -21.96
C PRO A 321 -17.71 -3.10 -21.11
N SER A 322 -17.84 -3.08 -19.78
CA SER A 322 -16.83 -2.48 -18.88
C SER A 322 -15.53 -3.29 -18.81
N LEU A 323 -15.56 -4.58 -19.14
CA LEU A 323 -14.36 -5.42 -19.28
C LEU A 323 -13.71 -5.23 -20.66
N GLU A 324 -14.49 -4.93 -21.70
CA GLU A 324 -13.97 -4.64 -23.04
C GLU A 324 -13.22 -3.30 -23.11
N LEU A 325 -13.47 -2.39 -22.15
CA LEU A 325 -12.63 -1.20 -21.88
C LEU A 325 -11.24 -1.58 -21.34
N LEU A 326 -11.13 -2.64 -20.52
CA LEU A 326 -9.87 -3.10 -19.92
C LEU A 326 -9.08 -4.07 -20.80
N ARG A 327 -9.61 -4.43 -21.97
CA ARG A 327 -8.93 -5.20 -23.03
C ARG A 327 -7.87 -4.35 -23.74
N ARG A 328 -6.81 -4.00 -23.01
CA ARG A 328 -5.69 -3.16 -23.42
C ARG A 328 -4.38 -3.60 -22.77
N CYS A 329 -3.25 -3.20 -23.35
CA CYS A 329 -1.94 -3.30 -22.72
C CYS A 329 -1.13 -2.00 -22.95
N ARG A 330 -0.02 -1.82 -22.23
CA ARG A 330 0.86 -0.62 -22.31
C ARG A 330 0.14 0.71 -22.02
N HIS A 331 -1.02 0.66 -21.35
CA HIS A 331 -1.64 1.80 -20.70
C HIS A 331 -0.89 2.15 -19.42
N ALA A 332 -1.10 3.36 -18.90
CA ALA A 332 -0.64 3.73 -17.57
C ALA A 332 -1.85 3.91 -16.63
N ALA A 333 -1.62 3.72 -15.32
CA ALA A 333 -2.62 3.92 -14.28
C ALA A 333 -2.05 4.69 -13.10
N ALA A 334 -2.91 5.45 -12.42
CA ALA A 334 -2.58 6.24 -11.23
C ALA A 334 -3.80 6.32 -10.30
N SER A 335 -3.60 6.65 -9.03
CA SER A 335 -4.69 6.80 -8.05
C SER A 335 -4.63 8.15 -7.32
N VAL A 336 -5.80 8.70 -6.98
CA VAL A 336 -5.96 9.88 -6.13
C VAL A 336 -7.13 9.61 -5.19
N GLY A 337 -6.87 9.57 -3.88
CA GLY A 337 -7.86 9.15 -2.89
C GLY A 337 -8.37 7.72 -3.18
N THR A 338 -9.67 7.56 -3.31
CA THR A 338 -10.34 6.29 -3.68
C THR A 338 -10.44 6.06 -5.19
N GLN A 339 -10.09 7.04 -6.03
CA GLN A 339 -10.28 6.97 -7.48
C GLN A 339 -9.04 6.44 -8.20
N ILE A 340 -9.26 5.57 -9.19
CA ILE A 340 -8.24 4.97 -10.03
C ILE A 340 -8.48 5.43 -11.47
N TYR A 341 -7.43 5.93 -12.10
CA TYR A 341 -7.45 6.44 -13.47
C TYR A 341 -6.60 5.56 -14.38
N ILE A 342 -7.04 5.35 -15.62
CA ILE A 342 -6.28 4.67 -16.67
C ILE A 342 -6.33 5.54 -17.93
N TYR A 343 -5.17 5.82 -18.53
CA TYR A 343 -5.09 6.53 -19.81
C TYR A 343 -4.53 5.64 -20.92
N GLY A 344 -5.16 5.72 -22.09
CA GLY A 344 -4.66 5.21 -23.37
C GLY A 344 -4.21 3.75 -23.35
N GLY A 345 -3.12 3.45 -24.06
CA GLY A 345 -2.60 2.09 -24.25
C GLY A 345 -2.77 1.58 -25.68
N LEU A 346 -2.79 0.25 -25.82
CA LEU A 346 -2.83 -0.47 -27.09
C LEU A 346 -3.87 -1.59 -27.03
N LYS A 347 -4.72 -1.69 -28.07
CA LYS A 347 -5.71 -2.75 -28.27
C LYS A 347 -5.55 -3.34 -29.67
N GLY A 348 -4.88 -4.48 -29.76
CA GLY A 348 -4.41 -5.02 -31.04
C GLY A 348 -3.33 -4.12 -31.63
N ASP A 349 -3.62 -3.52 -32.78
CA ASP A 349 -2.85 -2.49 -33.48
C ASP A 349 -3.39 -1.05 -33.26
N MET A 350 -4.51 -0.89 -32.56
CA MET A 350 -5.11 0.42 -32.28
C MET A 350 -4.51 1.06 -31.01
N LEU A 351 -3.85 2.21 -31.16
CA LEU A 351 -3.51 3.08 -30.02
C LEU A 351 -4.78 3.71 -29.45
N LEU A 352 -4.83 3.82 -28.12
CA LEU A 352 -5.96 4.38 -27.40
C LEU A 352 -5.61 5.77 -26.85
N ASP A 353 -6.58 6.69 -26.89
CA ASP A 353 -6.58 8.03 -26.29
C ASP A 353 -7.63 8.18 -25.17
N ASP A 354 -8.42 7.13 -24.91
CA ASP A 354 -9.51 7.16 -23.96
C ASP A 354 -9.02 7.17 -22.51
N PHE A 355 -9.82 7.81 -21.66
CA PHE A 355 -9.52 8.02 -20.25
C PHE A 355 -10.61 7.36 -19.43
N LEU A 356 -10.22 6.44 -18.54
CA LEU A 356 -11.13 5.68 -17.69
C LEU A 356 -10.96 6.07 -16.23
N VAL A 357 -12.06 5.96 -15.47
CA VAL A 357 -12.05 6.05 -14.02
C VAL A 357 -12.81 4.86 -13.39
N ALA A 358 -12.33 4.41 -12.24
CA ALA A 358 -13.04 3.55 -11.31
C ALA A 358 -12.94 4.12 -9.90
N GLU A 359 -13.88 3.73 -9.03
CA GLU A 359 -13.89 4.13 -7.62
C GLU A 359 -13.81 2.91 -6.71
N ASN A 360 -12.82 2.90 -5.83
CA ASN A 360 -12.60 1.86 -4.82
C ASN A 360 -13.13 2.34 -3.45
N SER A 361 -14.44 2.62 -3.39
CA SER A 361 -15.15 2.93 -2.14
C SER A 361 -15.69 1.64 -1.52
N PRO A 362 -15.60 1.45 -0.18
CA PRO A 362 -16.25 0.33 0.50
C PRO A 362 -17.78 0.43 0.51
N PHE A 363 -18.34 1.60 0.20
CA PHE A 363 -19.78 1.85 0.14
C PHE A 363 -20.31 1.88 -1.31
N GLN A 364 -20.17 0.79 -2.05
CA GLN A 364 -21.04 0.54 -3.22
C GLN A 364 -22.43 0.09 -2.74
N SER A 365 -23.21 1.04 -2.23
CA SER A 365 -24.63 0.84 -1.93
C SER A 365 -25.46 0.77 -3.22
N GLU A 366 -26.41 -0.17 -3.28
CA GLU A 366 -27.30 -0.42 -4.45
C GLU A 366 -28.37 0.67 -4.66
N VAL A 367 -28.02 1.96 -4.61
CA VAL A 367 -28.96 3.08 -4.71
C VAL A 367 -28.41 4.25 -5.55
N THR A 368 -28.43 4.10 -6.88
CA THR A 368 -28.82 5.15 -7.87
C THR A 368 -28.86 4.56 -9.29
N SER A 369 -29.74 3.58 -9.53
CA SER A 369 -30.01 3.02 -10.88
C SER A 369 -31.43 3.30 -11.37
N SER A 370 -32.08 4.34 -10.82
CA SER A 370 -33.29 4.95 -11.39
C SER A 370 -33.44 6.40 -10.88
N MET A 371 -34.26 7.18 -11.58
CA MET A 371 -34.66 8.56 -11.23
C MET A 371 -33.52 9.59 -11.13
N TYR A 372 -33.14 10.16 -12.28
CA TYR A 372 -33.45 11.56 -12.61
C TYR A 372 -33.24 11.77 -14.12
N ASN A 373 -34.32 11.94 -14.87
CA ASN A 373 -34.25 12.22 -16.30
C ASN A 373 -35.46 13.05 -16.78
N SER A 374 -35.52 14.30 -16.31
CA SER A 374 -36.26 15.41 -16.91
C SER A 374 -35.72 16.71 -16.35
N ASP A 375 -35.09 17.54 -17.18
CA ASP A 375 -35.72 18.77 -17.64
C ASP A 375 -34.85 19.50 -18.70
N ARG A 376 -35.54 20.19 -19.62
CA ARG A 376 -35.00 21.23 -20.50
C ARG A 376 -35.21 22.59 -19.78
N ILE A 377 -34.65 23.75 -20.13
CA ILE A 377 -34.26 24.30 -21.44
C ILE A 377 -32.97 25.21 -21.28
N PRO A 378 -32.61 26.23 -22.10
CA PRO A 378 -31.24 26.27 -22.63
C PRO A 378 -30.36 27.46 -22.20
N SER A 379 -29.04 27.31 -22.39
CA SER A 379 -28.11 28.42 -22.69
C SER A 379 -26.95 27.89 -23.54
N ALA A 380 -26.27 28.75 -24.30
CA ALA A 380 -25.31 28.35 -25.33
C ALA A 380 -23.87 28.82 -25.04
N THR A 381 -22.94 27.86 -24.97
CA THR A 381 -21.49 28.06 -25.11
C THR A 381 -20.88 26.82 -25.76
N ASN A 382 -20.11 27.00 -26.83
CA ASN A 382 -19.51 25.89 -27.57
C ASN A 382 -18.30 25.31 -26.82
N HIS A 383 -18.36 24.02 -26.46
CA HIS A 383 -17.19 23.22 -26.14
C HIS A 383 -17.14 22.01 -27.10
N LYS A 384 -15.94 21.64 -27.56
CA LYS A 384 -15.76 20.44 -28.40
C LYS A 384 -16.00 19.20 -27.53
N VAL A 385 -16.85 18.29 -28.00
CA VAL A 385 -17.08 16.96 -27.40
C VAL A 385 -16.84 15.92 -28.49
N ASN A 386 -16.09 14.86 -28.17
CA ASN A 386 -15.73 13.84 -29.14
C ASN A 386 -16.77 12.70 -29.16
N GLN A 387 -17.52 12.58 -30.26
CA GLN A 387 -18.32 11.40 -30.58
C GLN A 387 -18.18 11.10 -32.08
N SER A 388 -17.62 9.94 -32.42
CA SER A 388 -17.51 9.44 -33.80
C SER A 388 -18.14 8.06 -33.92
N LEU A 389 -19.38 8.02 -34.42
CA LEU A 389 -20.03 6.80 -34.90
C LEU A 389 -20.26 6.93 -36.41
N HIS A 390 -19.51 6.16 -37.19
CA HIS A 390 -19.78 5.97 -38.61
C HIS A 390 -20.40 4.59 -38.83
N SER A 391 -21.68 4.59 -39.19
CA SER A 391 -22.42 3.41 -39.62
C SER A 391 -22.80 3.56 -41.10
N GLU A 392 -22.19 2.78 -41.98
CA GLU A 392 -22.71 2.56 -43.33
C GLU A 392 -22.92 1.06 -43.56
N SER A 393 -24.13 0.72 -43.99
CA SER A 393 -24.56 -0.63 -44.35
C SER A 393 -24.73 -0.72 -45.86
N PRO A 394 -24.52 -1.90 -46.45
CA PRO A 394 -25.39 -2.29 -47.56
C PRO A 394 -25.95 -3.72 -47.46
N SER A 395 -27.27 -3.79 -47.62
CA SER A 395 -28.08 -4.88 -48.25
C SER A 395 -27.66 -6.35 -48.14
N PHE A 396 -28.56 -7.17 -47.58
CA PHE A 396 -28.65 -8.60 -47.82
C PHE A 396 -28.91 -8.94 -49.31
N GLN A 397 -28.34 -10.06 -49.78
CA GLN A 397 -28.99 -10.97 -50.74
C GLN A 397 -28.75 -12.42 -50.30
N GLN A 398 -29.70 -13.31 -50.59
CA GLN A 398 -29.68 -14.73 -50.18
C GLN A 398 -29.31 -15.66 -51.35
N SER A 399 -28.58 -16.72 -51.03
CA SER A 399 -28.62 -17.99 -51.78
C SER A 399 -28.34 -19.14 -50.80
N LEU A 400 -29.21 -20.15 -50.75
CA LEU A 400 -28.97 -21.39 -50.00
C LEU A 400 -28.34 -22.44 -50.90
N ASP A 401 -27.41 -23.24 -50.37
CA ASP A 401 -27.42 -24.70 -50.59
C ASP A 401 -26.73 -25.44 -49.42
N SER A 402 -26.71 -26.76 -49.55
CA SER A 402 -26.59 -27.85 -48.57
C SER A 402 -25.16 -28.25 -48.16
N GLY A 403 -25.09 -29.12 -47.14
CA GLY A 403 -23.98 -30.08 -46.95
C GLY A 403 -23.17 -29.93 -45.65
N PRO A 404 -23.18 -30.93 -44.74
CA PRO A 404 -22.30 -30.97 -43.58
C PRO A 404 -21.06 -31.85 -43.83
N GLU A 405 -19.86 -31.29 -43.68
CA GLU A 405 -18.62 -32.07 -43.56
C GLU A 405 -17.83 -31.66 -42.31
N THR A 406 -17.18 -32.64 -41.70
CA THR A 406 -16.32 -32.46 -40.52
C THR A 406 -14.85 -32.43 -40.94
N ALA A 407 -14.22 -31.28 -40.85
CA ALA A 407 -12.80 -31.09 -41.14
C ALA A 407 -12.05 -30.50 -39.93
N SER A 408 -10.88 -31.05 -39.63
CA SER A 408 -10.03 -30.61 -38.52
C SER A 408 -9.12 -29.44 -38.92
N LEU A 409 -9.17 -28.35 -38.16
CA LEU A 409 -8.29 -27.19 -38.38
C LEU A 409 -6.92 -27.39 -37.75
N SER A 410 -6.02 -28.03 -38.50
CA SER A 410 -4.58 -28.01 -38.23
C SER A 410 -4.01 -26.63 -38.56
N MET A 411 -3.29 -26.00 -37.64
CA MET A 411 -2.60 -24.73 -37.89
C MET A 411 -1.37 -24.93 -38.79
N ASP A 412 -1.07 -23.97 -39.66
CA ASP A 412 0.09 -24.03 -40.55
C ASP A 412 1.40 -23.71 -39.80
N GLN A 413 2.19 -24.75 -39.54
CA GLN A 413 3.52 -24.67 -38.92
C GLN A 413 4.44 -23.64 -39.60
N LYS A 414 4.33 -23.44 -40.92
CA LYS A 414 5.16 -22.48 -41.67
C LYS A 414 4.88 -21.03 -41.29
N SER A 415 3.76 -20.75 -40.64
CA SER A 415 3.48 -19.43 -40.05
C SER A 415 4.14 -19.25 -38.69
N ILE A 416 4.36 -20.33 -37.94
CA ILE A 416 5.03 -20.32 -36.62
C ILE A 416 6.54 -20.13 -36.81
N ASP A 417 7.15 -20.87 -37.73
CA ASP A 417 8.60 -20.83 -37.96
C ASP A 417 9.06 -19.44 -38.42
N LYS A 418 8.29 -18.78 -39.30
CA LYS A 418 8.52 -17.39 -39.75
C LYS A 418 8.43 -16.35 -38.63
N LEU A 419 7.61 -16.60 -37.59
CA LEU A 419 7.50 -15.70 -36.43
C LEU A 419 8.68 -15.87 -35.46
N ILE A 420 9.25 -17.08 -35.38
CA ILE A 420 10.50 -17.34 -34.65
C ILE A 420 11.67 -16.62 -35.35
N GLU A 421 11.75 -16.75 -36.67
CA GLU A 421 12.75 -16.08 -37.51
C GLU A 421 12.68 -14.55 -37.40
N ALA A 422 11.47 -13.96 -37.43
CA ALA A 422 11.26 -12.53 -37.22
C ALA A 422 11.72 -12.05 -35.83
N SER A 423 11.44 -12.83 -34.78
CA SER A 423 11.88 -12.52 -33.41
C SER A 423 13.40 -12.60 -33.22
N ALA A 424 14.09 -13.45 -34.00
CA ALA A 424 15.55 -13.46 -34.06
C ALA A 424 16.09 -12.27 -34.86
N ALA A 425 15.45 -11.95 -36.00
CA ALA A 425 15.84 -10.83 -36.86
C ALA A 425 15.69 -9.45 -36.17
N GLU A 426 14.74 -9.26 -35.24
CA GLU A 426 14.65 -8.04 -34.44
C GLU A 426 15.89 -7.87 -33.52
N ALA A 427 16.31 -8.94 -32.84
CA ALA A 427 17.51 -8.93 -32.00
C ALA A 427 18.80 -8.81 -32.83
N GLU A 428 18.85 -9.42 -34.02
CA GLU A 428 20.01 -9.30 -34.91
C GLU A 428 20.09 -7.93 -35.58
N ALA A 429 18.98 -7.30 -35.98
CA ALA A 429 18.99 -5.96 -36.55
C ALA A 429 19.53 -4.91 -35.55
N VAL A 430 19.13 -5.01 -34.27
CA VAL A 430 19.70 -4.20 -33.18
C VAL A 430 21.19 -4.51 -32.98
N SER A 431 21.58 -5.79 -33.05
CA SER A 431 22.99 -6.20 -32.95
C SER A 431 23.84 -5.72 -34.13
N ALA A 432 23.29 -5.66 -35.35
CA ALA A 432 23.96 -5.18 -36.55
C ALA A 432 24.12 -3.65 -36.53
N ALA A 433 23.09 -2.92 -36.11
CA ALA A 433 23.20 -1.49 -35.85
C ALA A 433 24.25 -1.18 -34.77
N TRP A 434 24.35 -2.02 -33.73
CA TRP A 434 25.40 -1.91 -32.72
C TRP A 434 26.80 -2.21 -33.28
N ARG A 435 26.98 -3.19 -34.17
CA ARG A 435 28.26 -3.43 -34.86
C ARG A 435 28.68 -2.20 -35.68
N ALA A 436 27.78 -1.66 -36.52
CA ALA A 436 28.05 -0.47 -37.33
C ALA A 436 28.37 0.77 -36.47
N ALA A 437 27.65 0.98 -35.36
CA ALA A 437 27.95 2.06 -34.42
C ALA A 437 29.29 1.85 -33.68
N LYS A 438 29.66 0.59 -33.38
CA LYS A 438 30.95 0.26 -32.76
C LYS A 438 32.12 0.41 -33.73
N GLU A 439 31.93 0.05 -35.00
CA GLU A 439 32.91 0.28 -36.08
C GLU A 439 33.11 1.78 -36.33
N ALA A 440 32.03 2.57 -36.35
CA ALA A 440 32.12 4.04 -36.41
C ALA A 440 32.83 4.66 -35.19
N SER A 441 32.72 4.03 -34.01
CA SER A 441 33.42 4.45 -32.78
C SER A 441 34.85 3.94 -32.67
N ALA A 442 35.23 2.89 -33.41
CA ALA A 442 36.56 2.27 -33.36
C ALA A 442 37.62 3.02 -34.19
N VAL A 443 37.20 3.98 -35.03
CA VAL A 443 38.09 4.80 -35.87
C VAL A 443 38.75 5.95 -35.09
N SER A 444 38.47 6.11 -33.78
CA SER A 444 38.92 7.27 -33.01
C SER A 444 39.37 7.00 -31.57
N THR A 445 40.28 6.03 -31.35
CA THR A 445 41.36 6.08 -30.33
C THR A 445 42.33 4.89 -30.48
N GLU A 446 43.59 5.17 -30.82
CA GLU A 446 44.75 4.38 -30.38
C GLU A 446 45.52 5.19 -29.31
N GLU A 447 46.50 4.57 -28.61
CA GLU A 447 47.15 5.07 -27.37
C GLU A 447 46.16 5.11 -26.15
N GLY A 448 46.35 4.52 -24.95
CA GLY A 448 47.31 3.60 -24.29
C GLY A 448 46.72 3.20 -22.89
N ILE A 449 47.35 2.51 -21.93
CA ILE A 449 48.64 1.79 -21.83
C ILE A 449 48.62 0.83 -20.58
N SER A 450 49.71 0.08 -20.34
CA SER A 450 50.05 -0.91 -19.26
C SER A 450 49.94 -0.45 -17.78
N ASP A 451 50.00 -1.27 -16.69
CA ASP A 451 49.83 -2.73 -16.41
C ASP A 451 49.86 -2.98 -14.86
N GLU A 452 49.88 -4.27 -14.43
CA GLU A 452 50.24 -4.87 -13.11
C GLU A 452 49.12 -4.96 -12.03
N ASN A 453 48.80 -6.10 -11.36
CA ASN A 453 49.51 -7.25 -10.73
C ASN A 453 49.89 -7.02 -9.24
N GLU A 454 49.78 -7.97 -8.29
CA GLU A 454 49.10 -9.30 -8.22
C GLU A 454 49.00 -9.80 -6.74
N SER A 455 48.58 -11.06 -6.54
CA SER A 455 48.85 -11.99 -5.41
C SER A 455 47.87 -12.13 -4.22
N GLU A 456 47.81 -13.37 -3.69
CA GLU A 456 46.95 -13.86 -2.60
C GLU A 456 47.79 -14.44 -1.43
N SER A 457 47.17 -14.63 -0.26
CA SER A 457 47.54 -15.74 0.64
C SER A 457 46.40 -16.10 1.62
N GLN A 458 46.10 -17.39 1.75
CA GLN A 458 45.15 -17.95 2.73
C GLN A 458 45.85 -18.33 4.06
N VAL A 459 45.07 -18.66 5.11
CA VAL A 459 45.14 -19.92 5.91
C VAL A 459 44.47 -19.76 7.31
N ASN A 460 43.48 -20.64 7.58
CA ASN A 460 43.06 -21.36 8.81
C ASN A 460 43.52 -20.94 10.24
N ASP A 461 42.84 -21.29 11.35
CA ASP A 461 41.47 -21.83 11.67
C ASP A 461 41.33 -22.00 13.22
N LYS A 462 40.08 -22.04 13.74
CA LYS A 462 39.60 -22.54 15.07
C LYS A 462 40.25 -22.15 16.43
N SER A 463 39.39 -21.66 17.33
CA SER A 463 39.46 -21.79 18.81
C SER A 463 39.07 -23.20 19.29
N PRO A 464 39.21 -23.56 20.60
CA PRO A 464 38.06 -23.41 21.54
C PRO A 464 38.37 -23.25 23.07
N ALA A 465 37.32 -22.97 23.86
CA ALA A 465 36.88 -23.47 25.21
C ALA A 465 37.91 -23.98 26.28
N SER A 466 37.66 -23.94 27.62
CA SER A 466 36.60 -23.37 28.50
C SER A 466 37.01 -23.48 30.01
N GLU A 467 36.15 -23.02 30.96
CA GLU A 467 36.05 -23.49 32.38
C GLU A 467 37.19 -23.14 33.39
N ASP A 468 37.00 -22.99 34.73
CA ASP A 468 35.79 -22.81 35.60
C ASP A 468 36.13 -22.25 37.04
N SER A 469 35.08 -21.80 37.76
CA SER A 469 34.75 -21.71 39.23
C SER A 469 35.73 -21.38 40.42
N SER A 470 35.14 -20.65 41.41
CA SER A 470 35.35 -20.61 42.91
C SER A 470 36.74 -20.28 43.52
N ASP A 471 36.95 -19.88 44.80
CA ASP A 471 36.18 -19.43 45.99
C ASP A 471 37.23 -18.85 47.00
N ASP A 472 36.99 -18.19 48.15
CA ASP A 472 35.90 -17.43 48.81
C ASP A 472 36.50 -16.78 50.12
N THR A 473 35.89 -15.73 50.72
CA THR A 473 35.73 -15.47 52.18
C THR A 473 35.34 -14.02 52.55
N ASP A 474 34.39 -13.88 53.49
CA ASP A 474 33.93 -12.66 54.19
C ASP A 474 33.95 -12.93 55.73
N PRO A 475 33.96 -11.94 56.66
CA PRO A 475 32.67 -11.39 57.17
C PRO A 475 32.67 -9.97 57.80
N LEU A 476 31.50 -9.31 57.87
CA LEU A 476 30.77 -8.94 59.12
C LEU A 476 29.60 -7.93 58.89
N GLU A 477 28.47 -8.15 59.58
CA GLU A 477 27.22 -7.35 59.54
C GLU A 477 26.78 -6.92 60.97
N PRO A 478 25.78 -6.00 61.18
CA PRO A 478 24.38 -6.46 61.27
C PRO A 478 23.23 -5.48 60.87
N ASP A 479 22.21 -6.05 60.22
CA ASP A 479 20.75 -5.78 60.24
C ASP A 479 20.18 -4.47 60.87
N VAL A 480 19.46 -3.68 60.05
CA VAL A 480 18.46 -2.68 60.49
C VAL A 480 17.17 -2.80 59.65
N ARG A 481 16.01 -2.93 60.31
CA ARG A 481 14.72 -3.26 59.68
C ARG A 481 13.77 -2.06 59.55
N LEU A 482 12.94 -2.06 58.50
CA LEU A 482 11.86 -1.08 58.32
C LEU A 482 10.62 -1.41 59.16
N HIS A 483 9.97 -0.37 59.71
CA HIS A 483 8.86 -0.50 60.64
C HIS A 483 7.48 -0.53 59.93
N PRO A 484 6.55 -1.46 60.28
CA PRO A 484 5.40 -1.81 59.43
C PRO A 484 4.18 -0.86 59.54
N ARG A 485 4.35 0.39 59.96
CA ARG A 485 3.24 1.35 60.14
C ARG A 485 3.65 2.79 59.82
N ALA A 486 2.93 3.42 58.89
CA ALA A 486 2.90 4.87 58.72
C ALA A 486 1.75 5.49 59.54
N VAL A 487 1.90 6.74 59.96
CA VAL A 487 0.89 7.50 60.73
C VAL A 487 0.45 8.70 59.90
N VAL A 488 -0.85 8.81 59.61
CA VAL A 488 -1.44 10.03 59.04
C VAL A 488 -1.86 10.94 60.18
N VAL A 489 -1.09 12.00 60.42
CA VAL A 489 -1.51 13.11 61.29
C VAL A 489 -2.42 14.01 60.47
N ALA A 490 -3.69 14.13 60.86
CA ALA A 490 -4.60 15.09 60.24
C ALA A 490 -4.16 16.51 60.58
N LYS A 491 -3.72 17.27 59.57
CA LYS A 491 -3.46 18.71 59.74
C LYS A 491 -4.80 19.45 59.82
N GLU A 492 -5.16 19.81 61.05
CA GLU A 492 -6.20 20.78 61.43
C GLU A 492 -7.64 20.40 61.00
N ALA A 493 -8.41 19.90 61.95
CA ALA A 493 -9.84 19.63 61.78
C ALA A 493 -10.70 20.85 62.16
N VAL A 494 -11.69 21.17 61.33
CA VAL A 494 -12.80 22.06 61.69
C VAL A 494 -14.11 21.33 61.39
N GLY A 495 -14.69 20.67 62.38
CA GLY A 495 -15.95 19.93 62.25
C GLY A 495 -16.15 18.86 63.32
N ASN A 496 -17.36 18.81 63.89
CA ASN A 496 -17.70 17.85 64.95
C ASN A 496 -17.92 16.43 64.42
N LEU A 497 -16.90 15.58 64.49
CA LEU A 497 -17.05 14.11 64.58
C LEU A 497 -15.81 13.37 65.14
N GLY A 498 -14.91 14.09 65.83
CA GLY A 498 -13.66 13.53 66.41
C GLY A 498 -13.88 12.67 67.67
N GLY A 499 -14.77 11.67 67.60
CA GLY A 499 -15.35 11.05 68.80
C GLY A 499 -15.69 9.56 68.72
N LEU A 500 -15.18 8.77 67.76
CA LEU A 500 -15.31 7.31 67.81
C LEU A 500 -14.18 6.52 67.12
N VAL A 501 -12.94 6.68 67.61
CA VAL A 501 -11.83 5.81 67.20
C VAL A 501 -11.99 4.42 67.85
N ARG A 502 -12.47 3.44 67.09
CA ARG A 502 -12.28 2.01 67.37
C ARG A 502 -11.20 1.45 66.44
N GLN A 503 -10.18 0.84 67.03
CA GLN A 503 -9.14 0.12 66.29
C GLN A 503 -9.61 -1.31 66.02
N LEU A 504 -9.51 -1.76 64.77
CA LEU A 504 -9.66 -3.15 64.34
C LEU A 504 -8.54 -3.47 63.33
N SER A 505 -8.17 -4.74 63.17
CA SER A 505 -7.18 -5.16 62.18
C SER A 505 -7.79 -5.26 60.77
N LEU A 506 -6.93 -5.23 59.74
CA LEU A 506 -7.36 -5.23 58.34
C LEU A 506 -8.26 -6.44 58.01
N ASP A 507 -7.93 -7.60 58.56
CA ASP A 507 -8.64 -8.87 58.35
C ASP A 507 -10.06 -8.90 58.96
N GLN A 508 -10.37 -8.00 59.89
CA GLN A 508 -11.73 -7.88 60.44
C GLN A 508 -12.64 -7.02 59.56
N PHE A 509 -12.10 -6.05 58.81
CA PHE A 509 -12.92 -5.16 57.97
C PHE A 509 -13.60 -5.90 56.81
N GLU A 510 -12.89 -6.82 56.15
CA GLU A 510 -13.49 -7.67 55.11
C GLU A 510 -14.59 -8.60 55.64
N ASN A 511 -14.52 -8.99 56.92
CA ASN A 511 -15.46 -9.92 57.53
C ASN A 511 -16.76 -9.24 58.04
N GLU A 512 -16.73 -7.96 58.40
CA GLU A 512 -17.98 -7.23 58.72
C GLU A 512 -18.85 -6.99 57.48
N SER A 513 -18.25 -6.85 56.28
CA SER A 513 -18.97 -6.70 55.00
C SER A 513 -19.95 -7.86 54.68
N ARG A 514 -19.75 -9.03 55.30
CA ARG A 514 -20.52 -10.26 55.06
C ARG A 514 -21.67 -10.50 56.06
N ARG A 515 -21.96 -9.53 56.96
CA ARG A 515 -22.90 -9.71 58.08
C ARG A 515 -24.26 -9.01 57.96
N MET A 516 -24.63 -8.48 56.79
CA MET A 516 -25.99 -7.98 56.54
C MET A 516 -26.79 -8.88 55.58
N HIS A 517 -27.56 -9.80 56.16
CA HIS A 517 -28.61 -10.54 55.45
C HIS A 517 -29.81 -10.80 56.40
N PRO A 518 -31.01 -10.30 56.08
CA PRO A 518 -32.26 -10.83 56.62
C PRO A 518 -32.70 -12.05 55.81
N SER A 519 -32.89 -13.16 56.51
CA SER A 519 -33.27 -14.48 56.01
C SER A 519 -34.71 -14.61 55.50
N ASN A 520 -34.92 -15.53 54.54
CA ASN A 520 -36.05 -16.49 54.36
C ASN A 520 -36.38 -16.67 52.85
N GLY A 521 -36.62 -17.87 52.32
CA GLY A 521 -36.58 -19.22 52.91
C GLY A 521 -36.86 -20.32 51.85
N ASP A 522 -36.70 -21.59 52.28
CA ASP A 522 -37.14 -22.86 51.65
C ASP A 522 -36.56 -23.38 50.30
N GLN A 523 -35.78 -24.47 50.45
CA GLN A 523 -35.86 -25.77 49.75
C GLN A 523 -35.32 -26.00 48.32
N ALA A 524 -34.94 -27.26 48.08
CA ALA A 524 -34.35 -27.83 46.86
C ALA A 524 -35.45 -28.38 45.90
N HIS A 525 -35.23 -28.78 44.64
CA HIS A 525 -34.13 -29.53 44.02
C HIS A 525 -33.99 -29.20 42.49
N PRO A 526 -33.03 -29.77 41.72
CA PRO A 526 -32.53 -29.13 40.50
C PRO A 526 -33.26 -29.49 39.19
N THR A 527 -33.30 -28.54 38.25
CA THR A 527 -33.38 -28.81 36.79
C THR A 527 -32.59 -27.77 35.98
N LYS A 528 -32.15 -28.17 34.77
CA LYS A 528 -31.33 -27.34 33.87
C LYS A 528 -32.14 -26.19 33.26
N LYS A 529 -31.66 -24.94 33.37
CA LYS A 529 -31.97 -23.85 32.42
C LYS A 529 -30.74 -23.01 32.12
N PHE A 530 -30.54 -22.69 30.84
CA PHE A 530 -29.65 -21.61 30.41
C PHE A 530 -30.23 -20.27 30.90
N LEU A 531 -29.38 -19.40 31.44
CA LEU A 531 -29.69 -17.98 31.61
C LEU A 531 -28.44 -17.14 31.30
N ASN A 532 -28.52 -16.33 30.25
CA ASN A 532 -27.58 -15.23 30.05
C ASN A 532 -27.76 -14.23 31.19
N ARG A 533 -26.78 -14.10 32.07
CA ARG A 533 -26.72 -12.98 33.02
C ARG A 533 -25.83 -11.89 32.43
N GLN A 534 -26.41 -11.04 31.59
CA GLN A 534 -25.77 -9.77 31.21
C GLN A 534 -25.39 -9.02 32.49
N LYS A 535 -24.16 -8.49 32.52
CA LYS A 535 -23.77 -7.45 33.49
C LYS A 535 -23.98 -6.09 32.81
N SER A 536 -24.38 -5.10 33.58
CA SER A 536 -24.37 -3.70 33.15
C SER A 536 -22.93 -3.23 32.90
N PRO A 537 -22.64 -2.31 31.94
CA PRO A 537 -21.30 -1.79 31.69
C PRO A 537 -20.69 -0.96 32.84
N GLN A 538 -21.48 -0.66 33.87
CA GLN A 538 -21.11 0.25 34.95
C GLN A 538 -19.87 -0.23 35.75
N GLY A 539 -18.77 0.50 35.59
CA GLY A 539 -17.53 0.35 36.37
C GLY A 539 -16.37 -0.36 35.67
N LEU A 540 -16.53 -0.85 34.43
CA LEU A 540 -15.44 -1.54 33.73
C LEU A 540 -14.22 -0.65 33.47
N HIS A 541 -14.44 0.59 33.01
CA HIS A 541 -13.37 1.59 32.86
C HIS A 541 -12.64 1.85 34.19
N LYS A 542 -13.35 1.88 35.33
CA LYS A 542 -12.74 2.05 36.66
C LYS A 542 -11.91 0.82 37.09
N LYS A 543 -12.38 -0.41 36.79
CA LYS A 543 -11.58 -1.65 36.94
C LYS A 543 -10.25 -1.50 36.19
N ILE A 544 -10.31 -1.11 34.92
CA ILE A 544 -9.14 -1.00 34.02
C ILE A 544 -8.16 0.07 34.52
N ILE A 545 -8.64 1.28 34.82
CA ILE A 545 -7.82 2.37 35.38
C ILE A 545 -7.13 1.90 36.67
N SER A 546 -7.85 1.28 37.62
CA SER A 546 -7.25 0.80 38.87
C SER A 546 -6.22 -0.32 38.71
N PHE A 547 -6.23 -1.04 37.58
CA PHE A 547 -5.32 -2.12 37.27
C PHE A 547 -4.09 -1.65 36.48
N LEU A 548 -4.30 -0.79 35.47
CA LEU A 548 -3.27 -0.36 34.53
C LEU A 548 -2.60 0.98 34.89
N LEU A 549 -3.35 1.97 35.39
CA LEU A 549 -2.83 3.32 35.67
C LEU A 549 -1.99 3.31 36.97
N ARG A 550 -0.74 2.83 36.86
CA ARG A 550 0.17 2.63 38.00
C ARG A 550 1.57 3.20 37.74
N PRO A 551 1.73 4.52 37.55
CA PRO A 551 2.95 5.13 37.01
C PRO A 551 4.25 4.65 37.68
N ARG A 552 4.30 4.63 39.03
CA ARG A 552 5.44 4.20 39.86
C ARG A 552 5.70 2.70 39.92
N ASN A 553 4.65 1.90 39.75
CA ASN A 553 4.58 0.52 40.24
C ASN A 553 4.12 -0.49 39.18
N TRP A 554 3.89 -0.07 37.95
CA TRP A 554 3.56 -0.97 36.86
C TRP A 554 4.76 -1.88 36.53
N LYS A 555 4.47 -3.16 36.32
CA LYS A 555 5.42 -4.18 35.87
C LYS A 555 4.70 -5.10 34.88
N PRO A 556 5.39 -5.58 33.83
CA PRO A 556 4.79 -6.48 32.85
C PRO A 556 4.38 -7.82 33.49
N PRO A 557 3.24 -8.41 33.12
CA PRO A 557 2.81 -9.70 33.65
C PRO A 557 3.72 -10.84 33.13
N ALA A 558 4.36 -11.57 34.04
CA ALA A 558 5.40 -12.56 33.72
C ALA A 558 4.97 -13.71 32.80
N ASN A 559 3.66 -13.96 32.66
CA ASN A 559 3.06 -14.98 31.81
C ASN A 559 2.47 -14.42 30.49
N ARG A 560 2.66 -13.13 30.19
CA ARG A 560 2.04 -12.38 29.08
C ARG A 560 0.50 -12.40 29.03
N SER A 561 -0.24 -13.01 29.97
CA SER A 561 -1.71 -13.08 29.89
C SER A 561 -2.34 -11.70 30.07
N PHE A 562 -3.32 -11.35 29.23
CA PHE A 562 -4.10 -10.13 29.43
C PHE A 562 -5.21 -10.35 30.47
N PHE A 563 -5.51 -9.31 31.27
CA PHE A 563 -6.36 -9.42 32.47
C PHE A 563 -7.87 -9.20 32.23
N LEU A 564 -8.24 -8.80 31.02
CA LEU A 564 -9.63 -8.68 30.56
C LEU A 564 -9.96 -9.83 29.62
N ASP A 565 -11.18 -10.35 29.70
CA ASP A 565 -11.66 -11.29 28.69
C ASP A 565 -12.22 -10.58 27.44
N SER A 566 -12.37 -11.34 26.37
CA SER A 566 -12.90 -10.89 25.07
C SER A 566 -14.28 -10.20 25.09
N TYR A 567 -15.09 -10.41 26.13
CA TYR A 567 -16.39 -9.76 26.29
C TYR A 567 -16.24 -8.45 27.06
N GLU A 568 -15.45 -8.43 28.14
CA GLU A 568 -15.09 -7.16 28.80
C GLU A 568 -14.43 -6.18 27.82
N VAL A 569 -13.48 -6.65 27.01
CA VAL A 569 -12.84 -5.81 25.99
C VAL A 569 -13.83 -5.30 24.93
N GLY A 570 -14.83 -6.09 24.54
CA GLY A 570 -15.88 -5.66 23.61
C GLY A 570 -16.80 -4.58 24.20
N GLU A 571 -17.24 -4.75 25.45
CA GLU A 571 -18.03 -3.75 26.18
C GLU A 571 -17.27 -2.42 26.36
N LEU A 572 -15.95 -2.48 26.56
CA LEU A 572 -15.09 -1.29 26.59
C LEU A 572 -15.08 -0.53 25.26
N CYS A 573 -14.91 -1.24 24.14
CA CYS A 573 -14.87 -0.62 22.81
C CYS A 573 -16.21 0.02 22.47
N TYR A 574 -17.32 -0.70 22.69
CA TYR A 574 -18.66 -0.18 22.48
C TYR A 574 -18.94 1.09 23.30
N ALA A 575 -18.52 1.12 24.58
CA ALA A 575 -18.69 2.31 25.42
C ALA A 575 -17.88 3.52 24.94
N ALA A 576 -16.70 3.33 24.36
CA ALA A 576 -15.91 4.41 23.76
C ALA A 576 -16.45 4.85 22.38
N GLU A 577 -16.91 3.90 21.56
CA GLU A 577 -17.57 4.15 20.27
C GLU A 577 -18.76 5.10 20.43
N GLN A 578 -19.60 4.90 21.46
CA GLN A 578 -20.74 5.80 21.73
C GLN A 578 -20.31 7.24 22.06
N ILE A 579 -19.07 7.47 22.50
CA ILE A 579 -18.52 8.82 22.73
C ILE A 579 -17.97 9.37 21.41
N PHE A 580 -17.10 8.62 20.72
CA PHE A 580 -16.47 9.07 19.48
C PHE A 580 -17.47 9.40 18.35
N VAL A 581 -18.60 8.69 18.26
CA VAL A 581 -19.68 8.98 17.30
C VAL A 581 -20.32 10.37 17.50
N GLN A 582 -20.14 10.98 18.67
CA GLN A 582 -20.63 12.32 19.00
C GLN A 582 -19.55 13.41 18.87
N GLU A 583 -18.28 13.06 18.67
CA GLU A 583 -17.16 14.00 18.56
C GLU A 583 -16.85 14.39 17.10
N PRO A 584 -16.44 15.65 16.83
CA PRO A 584 -16.04 16.06 15.49
C PRO A 584 -14.65 15.52 15.13
N THR A 585 -14.46 15.06 13.89
CA THR A 585 -13.18 14.53 13.37
C THR A 585 -12.00 15.51 13.50
N VAL A 586 -12.28 16.82 13.58
CA VAL A 586 -11.29 17.86 13.84
C VAL A 586 -11.61 18.53 15.18
N LEU A 587 -10.84 18.17 16.21
CA LEU A 587 -11.01 18.69 17.57
C LEU A 587 -10.50 20.13 17.70
N GLN A 588 -11.22 20.96 18.47
CA GLN A 588 -10.83 22.34 18.80
C GLN A 588 -10.56 22.47 20.30
N LEU A 589 -9.34 22.13 20.71
CA LEU A 589 -8.91 22.11 22.11
C LEU A 589 -8.35 23.48 22.55
N LYS A 590 -8.27 23.69 23.87
CA LYS A 590 -7.72 24.91 24.48
C LYS A 590 -6.54 24.53 25.38
N ALA A 591 -5.59 25.45 25.52
CA ALA A 591 -4.50 25.29 26.49
C ALA A 591 -5.00 25.60 27.91
N PRO A 592 -4.45 24.94 28.97
CA PRO A 592 -3.34 24.00 28.94
C PRO A 592 -3.75 22.57 28.53
N VAL A 593 -2.97 21.98 27.63
CA VAL A 593 -3.14 20.59 27.16
C VAL A 593 -1.78 19.88 27.12
N LYS A 594 -1.72 18.64 27.61
CA LYS A 594 -0.59 17.72 27.42
C LYS A 594 -0.77 16.96 26.11
N VAL A 595 0.31 16.78 25.36
CA VAL A 595 0.28 16.11 24.04
C VAL A 595 1.21 14.90 24.04
N PHE A 596 0.68 13.74 23.66
CA PHE A 596 1.37 12.46 23.55
C PHE A 596 1.11 11.86 22.15
N GLY A 597 1.99 11.04 21.61
CA GLY A 597 1.82 10.37 20.31
C GLY A 597 2.90 9.33 20.06
N ASP A 598 2.80 8.58 18.95
CA ASP A 598 3.80 7.56 18.54
C ASP A 598 4.06 6.52 19.67
N LEU A 599 2.99 6.18 20.41
CA LEU A 599 3.06 5.39 21.65
C LEU A 599 3.33 3.91 21.42
N HIS A 600 2.84 3.36 20.30
CA HIS A 600 3.14 2.02 19.80
C HIS A 600 3.25 0.90 20.85
N GLY A 601 2.30 0.75 21.77
CA GLY A 601 2.37 -0.31 22.78
C GLY A 601 3.55 -0.21 23.78
N GLN A 602 4.26 0.92 23.84
CA GLN A 602 5.32 1.24 24.82
C GLN A 602 4.72 1.65 26.17
N PHE A 603 3.84 0.82 26.73
CA PHE A 603 3.07 1.11 27.95
C PHE A 603 3.96 1.51 29.14
N GLY A 604 5.14 0.88 29.29
CA GLY A 604 6.09 1.22 30.35
C GLY A 604 6.63 2.65 30.26
N ASP A 605 6.75 3.20 29.06
CA ASP A 605 7.19 4.58 28.85
C ASP A 605 6.03 5.57 29.05
N LEU A 606 4.81 5.21 28.65
CA LEU A 606 3.60 5.96 29.02
C LEU A 606 3.45 6.07 30.56
N MET A 607 3.72 4.97 31.30
CA MET A 607 3.72 4.99 32.76
C MET A 607 4.83 5.87 33.36
N ARG A 608 6.03 5.91 32.75
CA ARG A 608 7.11 6.83 33.17
C ARG A 608 6.73 8.30 32.95
N LEU A 609 6.19 8.63 31.78
CA LEU A 609 5.74 10.00 31.46
C LEU A 609 4.63 10.46 32.42
N PHE A 610 3.72 9.55 32.79
CA PHE A 610 2.67 9.79 33.78
C PHE A 610 3.19 9.97 35.22
N ASP A 611 4.34 9.41 35.58
CA ASP A 611 4.93 9.65 36.92
C ASP A 611 5.69 10.98 36.97
N GLU A 612 6.51 11.24 35.94
CA GLU A 612 7.36 12.43 35.83
C GLU A 612 6.53 13.72 35.67
N TYR A 613 5.56 13.70 34.75
CA TYR A 613 4.79 14.90 34.37
C TYR A 613 3.40 14.96 35.02
N GLY A 614 2.99 13.93 35.77
CA GLY A 614 1.63 13.79 36.32
C GLY A 614 0.65 13.09 35.36
N PHE A 615 -0.41 12.52 35.94
CA PHE A 615 -1.27 11.53 35.28
C PHE A 615 -2.77 11.79 35.46
N PRO A 616 -3.61 11.29 34.53
CA PRO A 616 -5.03 11.61 34.47
C PRO A 616 -5.84 10.93 35.60
N SER A 617 -5.96 11.62 36.73
CA SER A 617 -6.82 11.23 37.85
C SER A 617 -7.24 12.45 38.67
N THR A 618 -8.32 12.33 39.45
CA THR A 618 -8.81 13.39 40.37
C THR A 618 -7.84 13.76 41.50
N ALA A 619 -6.80 12.96 41.74
CA ALA A 619 -5.68 13.28 42.64
C ALA A 619 -4.41 13.74 41.89
N GLY A 620 -4.45 13.74 40.55
CA GLY A 620 -3.46 14.33 39.65
C GLY A 620 -3.94 15.70 39.14
N ASP A 621 -3.85 15.91 37.83
CA ASP A 621 -4.00 17.23 37.19
C ASP A 621 -5.17 17.36 36.19
N ILE A 622 -5.92 16.28 35.94
CA ILE A 622 -7.04 16.28 34.96
C ILE A 622 -8.20 17.24 35.32
N THR A 623 -8.18 17.84 36.51
CA THR A 623 -9.12 18.89 36.91
C THR A 623 -8.74 20.28 36.38
N TYR A 624 -7.57 20.45 35.76
CA TYR A 624 -7.09 21.72 35.20
C TYR A 624 -6.15 21.60 33.98
N ILE A 625 -5.83 20.39 33.49
CA ILE A 625 -5.05 20.13 32.27
C ILE A 625 -5.74 19.04 31.44
N ASP A 626 -6.00 19.34 30.16
CA ASP A 626 -6.53 18.37 29.19
C ASP A 626 -5.41 17.47 28.63
N TYR A 627 -5.78 16.29 28.13
CA TYR A 627 -4.86 15.27 27.61
C TYR A 627 -5.21 14.94 26.15
N LEU A 628 -4.33 15.29 25.22
CA LEU A 628 -4.41 14.91 23.80
C LEU A 628 -3.43 13.77 23.50
N PHE A 629 -3.95 12.71 22.90
CA PHE A 629 -3.16 11.63 22.32
C PHE A 629 -3.33 11.62 20.79
N LEU A 630 -2.22 11.59 20.05
CA LEU A 630 -2.14 11.89 18.62
C LEU A 630 -2.35 10.69 17.68
N GLY A 631 -2.74 9.52 18.21
CA GLY A 631 -2.76 8.27 17.47
C GLY A 631 -1.51 7.41 17.65
N ASP A 632 -1.48 6.31 16.89
CA ASP A 632 -0.42 5.32 16.81
C ASP A 632 -0.12 4.67 18.18
N TYR A 633 -1.14 4.01 18.72
CA TYR A 633 -1.18 3.47 20.08
C TYR A 633 -0.63 2.03 20.22
N VAL A 634 -0.43 1.32 19.12
CA VAL A 634 -0.35 -0.16 19.06
C VAL A 634 0.76 -0.68 18.12
N ASP A 635 0.82 -1.99 17.89
CA ASP A 635 1.73 -2.73 17.01
C ASP A 635 3.20 -2.90 17.45
N ARG A 636 4.02 -1.84 17.55
CA ARG A 636 5.50 -2.02 17.57
C ARG A 636 6.07 -2.44 18.94
N GLY A 637 5.33 -2.23 20.02
CA GLY A 637 5.75 -2.46 21.40
C GLY A 637 4.99 -3.60 22.08
N GLN A 638 5.55 -4.08 23.19
CA GLN A 638 5.14 -5.36 23.80
C GLN A 638 3.79 -5.34 24.56
N HIS A 639 3.13 -4.19 24.66
CA HIS A 639 1.99 -3.94 25.55
C HIS A 639 0.92 -3.06 24.87
N SER A 640 0.58 -3.38 23.61
CA SER A 640 -0.45 -2.65 22.85
C SER A 640 -1.82 -2.78 23.51
N LEU A 641 -2.15 -3.98 24.02
CA LEU A 641 -3.41 -4.23 24.72
C LEU A 641 -3.56 -3.36 25.97
N GLU A 642 -2.53 -3.29 26.81
CA GLU A 642 -2.52 -2.39 27.97
C GLU A 642 -2.63 -0.92 27.55
N THR A 643 -1.97 -0.52 26.46
CA THR A 643 -1.96 0.87 25.99
C THR A 643 -3.34 1.31 25.52
N ILE A 644 -3.93 0.64 24.53
CA ILE A 644 -5.23 1.07 23.99
C ILE A 644 -6.36 0.91 25.00
N THR A 645 -6.39 -0.16 25.81
CA THR A 645 -7.46 -0.33 26.80
C THR A 645 -7.40 0.67 27.95
N LEU A 646 -6.21 1.13 28.36
CA LEU A 646 -6.10 2.25 29.30
C LEU A 646 -6.61 3.55 28.67
N LEU A 647 -6.21 3.87 27.44
CA LEU A 647 -6.65 5.10 26.76
C LEU A 647 -8.18 5.13 26.56
N LEU A 648 -8.80 4.03 26.11
CA LEU A 648 -10.26 3.93 26.02
C LEU A 648 -10.93 4.07 27.40
N ALA A 649 -10.39 3.44 28.44
CA ALA A 649 -10.95 3.56 29.80
C ALA A 649 -10.85 4.99 30.34
N LEU A 650 -9.76 5.70 30.06
CA LEU A 650 -9.58 7.11 30.41
C LEU A 650 -10.54 8.02 29.63
N LYS A 651 -10.77 7.76 28.34
CA LYS A 651 -11.76 8.47 27.52
C LYS A 651 -13.19 8.30 28.06
N ILE A 652 -13.53 7.13 28.61
CA ILE A 652 -14.86 6.87 29.18
C ILE A 652 -15.02 7.51 30.57
N GLU A 653 -13.97 7.58 31.39
CA GLU A 653 -14.03 8.23 32.71
C GLU A 653 -14.00 9.76 32.60
N TYR A 654 -13.28 10.32 31.62
CA TYR A 654 -13.04 11.76 31.45
C TYR A 654 -13.27 12.23 30.00
N PRO A 655 -14.50 12.10 29.45
CA PRO A 655 -14.76 12.33 28.03
C PRO A 655 -14.44 13.75 27.54
N GLU A 656 -14.59 14.76 28.40
CA GLU A 656 -14.35 16.18 28.08
C GLU A 656 -12.88 16.61 28.22
N ASN A 657 -12.03 15.81 28.88
CA ASN A 657 -10.63 16.16 29.20
C ASN A 657 -9.60 15.19 28.61
N VAL A 658 -10.03 14.04 28.08
CA VAL A 658 -9.18 13.09 27.37
C VAL A 658 -9.62 13.05 25.91
N HIS A 659 -8.68 13.32 25.02
CA HIS A 659 -8.91 13.45 23.59
C HIS A 659 -8.00 12.47 22.86
N LEU A 660 -8.60 11.59 22.07
CA LEU A 660 -7.88 10.58 21.28
C LEU A 660 -8.20 10.88 19.81
N ILE A 661 -7.19 11.21 19.02
CA ILE A 661 -7.33 11.23 17.55
C ILE A 661 -6.81 9.92 16.95
N ARG A 662 -7.12 9.66 15.68
CA ARG A 662 -6.77 8.42 14.99
C ARG A 662 -5.46 8.58 14.22
N GLY A 663 -4.45 7.78 14.54
CA GLY A 663 -3.23 7.59 13.74
C GLY A 663 -3.45 6.56 12.64
N ASN A 664 -2.39 6.21 11.91
CA ASN A 664 -2.53 5.21 10.84
C ASN A 664 -2.50 3.77 11.38
N HIS A 665 -1.88 3.52 12.54
CA HIS A 665 -1.87 2.20 13.17
C HIS A 665 -3.20 1.81 13.83
N GLU A 666 -4.10 2.75 14.10
CA GLU A 666 -5.48 2.43 14.49
C GLU A 666 -6.31 1.87 13.32
N ALA A 667 -5.80 1.78 12.09
CA ALA A 667 -6.51 1.16 10.97
C ALA A 667 -6.48 -0.38 11.05
N ALA A 668 -7.61 -1.03 10.78
CA ALA A 668 -7.77 -2.49 10.94
C ALA A 668 -6.84 -3.34 10.04
N ASP A 669 -6.37 -2.79 8.92
CA ASP A 669 -5.38 -3.40 8.02
C ASP A 669 -3.94 -3.27 8.54
N ILE A 670 -3.58 -2.11 9.10
CA ILE A 670 -2.27 -1.89 9.72
C ILE A 670 -2.12 -2.75 11.00
N ASN A 671 -3.13 -2.75 11.87
CA ASN A 671 -3.25 -3.65 13.03
C ASN A 671 -3.13 -5.14 12.69
N ALA A 672 -3.57 -5.55 11.49
CA ALA A 672 -3.48 -6.92 11.02
C ALA A 672 -2.07 -7.31 10.55
N LEU A 673 -1.25 -6.33 10.17
CA LEU A 673 0.05 -6.50 9.55
C LEU A 673 1.23 -6.32 10.52
N PHE A 674 1.18 -5.31 11.39
CA PHE A 674 2.33 -4.93 12.24
C PHE A 674 2.33 -5.56 13.64
N GLY A 675 1.32 -6.35 13.99
CA GLY A 675 1.40 -7.32 15.08
C GLY A 675 0.33 -7.21 16.15
N PHE A 676 -0.43 -6.11 16.25
CA PHE A 676 -1.45 -5.96 17.29
C PHE A 676 -2.51 -7.07 17.22
N ARG A 677 -2.97 -7.42 16.01
CA ARG A 677 -3.90 -8.54 15.83
C ARG A 677 -3.31 -9.88 16.29
N LEU A 678 -1.99 -10.08 16.17
CA LEU A 678 -1.32 -11.27 16.68
C LEU A 678 -1.23 -11.24 18.21
N GLU A 679 -0.88 -10.09 18.80
CA GLU A 679 -0.91 -9.86 20.25
C GLU A 679 -2.29 -10.17 20.84
N CYS A 680 -3.37 -9.72 20.17
CA CYS A 680 -4.75 -10.03 20.55
C CYS A 680 -5.05 -11.54 20.51
N ILE A 681 -4.55 -12.27 19.50
CA ILE A 681 -4.79 -13.71 19.35
C ILE A 681 -3.95 -14.54 20.33
N GLU A 682 -2.72 -14.12 20.62
CA GLU A 682 -1.84 -14.75 21.61
C GLU A 682 -2.36 -14.55 23.05
N ARG A 683 -2.70 -13.29 23.39
CA ARG A 683 -2.92 -12.87 24.79
C ARG A 683 -4.39 -12.90 25.21
N MET A 684 -5.34 -13.04 24.27
CA MET A 684 -6.79 -13.19 24.53
C MET A 684 -7.34 -14.49 23.93
N VAL A 685 -7.78 -15.42 24.78
CA VAL A 685 -8.13 -16.80 24.38
C VAL A 685 -9.41 -16.87 23.52
N GLY A 686 -9.27 -16.81 22.19
CA GLY A 686 -10.33 -17.21 21.25
C GLY A 686 -10.30 -16.53 19.88
N THR A 687 -9.82 -17.24 18.85
CA THR A 687 -9.65 -16.75 17.46
C THR A 687 -10.89 -16.12 16.82
N ARG A 688 -12.11 -16.56 17.17
CA ARG A 688 -13.35 -15.97 16.63
C ARG A 688 -13.71 -14.60 17.23
N LYS A 689 -13.11 -14.21 18.36
CA LYS A 689 -13.45 -12.95 19.05
C LYS A 689 -12.40 -11.86 18.88
N ALA A 690 -11.12 -12.22 18.70
CA ALA A 690 -10.08 -11.24 18.33
C ALA A 690 -10.42 -10.46 17.06
N ASN A 691 -11.09 -11.10 16.08
CA ASN A 691 -11.58 -10.42 14.88
C ASN A 691 -12.65 -9.34 15.17
N ALA A 692 -13.49 -9.51 16.20
CA ALA A 692 -14.50 -8.53 16.57
C ALA A 692 -13.88 -7.28 17.22
N TYR A 693 -12.78 -7.48 17.96
CA TYR A 693 -11.99 -6.39 18.55
C TYR A 693 -11.28 -5.56 17.47
N VAL A 694 -10.64 -6.21 16.49
CA VAL A 694 -10.01 -5.53 15.34
C VAL A 694 -11.02 -4.79 14.45
N SER A 695 -12.30 -5.17 14.45
CA SER A 695 -13.36 -4.43 13.76
C SER A 695 -13.99 -3.27 14.56
N CYS A 696 -13.56 -3.03 15.80
CA CYS A 696 -14.03 -1.92 16.63
C CYS A 696 -13.05 -0.72 16.69
N PHE A 697 -12.02 -0.72 15.84
CA PHE A 697 -11.07 0.38 15.66
C PHE A 697 -11.14 0.93 14.23
#